data_AF-A0A7C1YTX7-F1
#
_entry.id   AF-A0A7C1YTX7-F1
#
_cell.length_a   1.000
_cell.length_b   1.000
_cell.length_c   1.000
_cell.angle_alpha   90.00
_cell.angle_beta   90.00
_cell.angle_gamma   90.00
#
_symmetry.space_group_name_H-M   'P 1'
#
loop_
_entity.id
_entity.type
_entity.pdbx_description
1 polymer ?
#
loop_
_entity_poly.entity_id
_entity_poly.type
_entity_poly.pdbx_seq_one_letter_code
_entity_poly.pdbx_strand_id
1 'polypeptide(L)'
;KSQKTIWAVALILTGVMIAALMSIPVRASIEKSDLQGRLEKLSIVLEKKRAEYHIPGMAIAVVQGDKVIFARGFGVTDIEEKTPVTPETLFAIGSTTKAFTATLIGMLIDEGKMQWDDPVTKYMPYLQFSLENTDDQITLRDMLSHRSGYSRNDILWINGAASRSEILHNAIKAKAWTGFREKFNYNNVMFLAAGVASAKQAGSDWDTLLEQRLLAPLGMENSTSHYEEAQQNPNLSRGYIWREEAEEYQQLPMRNINNVGPAGSINSTVLDMAKWLRLQLANGTFEGRRLISEAQLLETRTSQIKVSDGVDYGLGWFLRDWQGQPVVEHGGSIDGFGAEVGFLPESDLGFVLLTNVTSTPLQQEALTIVWETLLGDTSQKDVRFYDEYAGEYIANFGPFKDTVFTFMVRDGVPAVDVPGQRVYDLKDPDEKGKWFFRLTDTIAISFDRGPKGKVAAMRMHQNGMDFDLPRKGVPIVAEIDPAKLQKYLGSYRSKIFKGNVEVIIQNHRLSLDIPNQMAIELHLPGADGRRHARIRPKMSIDFDHDEKGQITAFNVYRDGEKIDSAPRAAEITSALPTLEDIMALRQTERRKAALLKSGGFRFIGKITMVQAGISGKVMTNFEGTDRYRLDINLGKYGTIHTASNGERAASMGIQPYTEHKGKYLEQMQKDHPAVDVDWRDYYDSIDVTGVSELKDKKVYVLKLKGGKTPSVTLYIDADTGDVLKRKSRILVPGVGKLRVTVNYEDYRDVYGLRMPFKVTSRNKMNGTTIIEFETAQANLKFKPEFFILNKPK
;
A
#
# COMPACT_ATOMS: atom_id res chain seq x y z
N LYS A 1 18.73 -69.46 -51.80
CA LYS A 1 18.11 -69.62 -53.15
C LYS A 1 16.88 -68.74 -53.20
N SER A 2 16.62 -68.05 -54.33
CA SER A 2 15.36 -67.38 -54.75
C SER A 2 14.63 -66.47 -53.72
N GLN A 3 14.30 -65.19 -54.00
CA GLN A 3 13.35 -64.70 -55.03
C GLN A 3 11.95 -65.35 -54.91
N LYS A 4 10.81 -64.64 -55.02
CA LYS A 4 10.54 -63.20 -55.19
C LYS A 4 9.02 -62.94 -55.07
N THR A 5 8.58 -61.89 -54.34
CA THR A 5 7.35 -61.10 -54.62
C THR A 5 6.00 -61.87 -54.71
N ILE A 6 4.79 -61.31 -54.94
CA ILE A 6 4.23 -59.94 -55.09
C ILE A 6 2.76 -59.99 -54.52
N TRP A 7 2.30 -58.97 -53.76
CA TRP A 7 0.93 -58.38 -53.59
C TRP A 7 -0.35 -59.28 -53.68
N ALA A 8 -1.51 -59.01 -53.06
CA ALA A 8 -2.03 -58.18 -51.95
C ALA A 8 -3.53 -58.64 -51.73
N VAL A 9 -4.51 -58.04 -51.03
CA VAL A 9 -4.74 -56.77 -50.29
C VAL A 9 -5.96 -56.96 -49.33
N ALA A 10 -6.45 -55.88 -48.67
CA ALA A 10 -7.77 -55.69 -48.03
C ALA A 10 -8.07 -56.19 -46.57
N LEU A 11 -7.99 -55.20 -45.66
CA LEU A 11 -8.98 -54.81 -44.62
C LEU A 11 -9.02 -55.41 -43.18
N ILE A 12 -9.14 -54.46 -42.23
CA ILE A 12 -9.70 -54.51 -40.85
C ILE A 12 -8.82 -55.08 -39.70
N LEU A 13 -8.16 -54.15 -38.98
CA LEU A 13 -8.25 -53.85 -37.51
C LEU A 13 -8.80 -54.96 -36.56
N THR A 14 -8.29 -55.24 -35.36
CA THR A 14 -7.33 -54.62 -34.40
C THR A 14 -6.70 -55.75 -33.54
N GLY A 15 -5.65 -55.57 -32.72
CA GLY A 15 -4.82 -54.38 -32.47
C GLY A 15 -4.52 -54.09 -30.99
N VAL A 16 -3.79 -54.98 -30.28
CA VAL A 16 -3.12 -54.66 -28.98
C VAL A 16 -1.78 -55.41 -28.89
N MET A 17 -0.70 -54.69 -28.58
CA MET A 17 0.53 -55.24 -28.01
C MET A 17 1.13 -54.18 -27.07
N ILE A 18 1.52 -54.56 -25.85
CA ILE A 18 2.07 -53.63 -24.86
C ILE A 18 3.59 -53.64 -24.95
N ALA A 19 4.20 -52.46 -25.15
CA ALA A 19 5.64 -52.25 -25.14
C ALA A 19 6.03 -51.28 -24.02
N ALA A 20 7.27 -51.39 -23.52
CA ALA A 20 7.76 -50.54 -22.44
C ALA A 20 7.94 -49.09 -22.90
N LEU A 21 7.38 -48.14 -22.15
CA LEU A 21 7.59 -46.70 -22.36
C LEU A 21 8.82 -46.22 -21.60
N MET A 22 9.82 -45.73 -22.34
CA MET A 22 10.85 -44.87 -21.78
C MET A 22 10.23 -43.50 -21.48
N SER A 23 10.36 -43.02 -20.24
CA SER A 23 9.86 -41.70 -19.83
C SER A 23 10.75 -40.58 -20.38
N ILE A 24 10.52 -40.19 -21.63
CA ILE A 24 11.08 -38.97 -22.23
C ILE A 24 10.47 -37.76 -21.49
N PRO A 25 11.27 -36.79 -21.02
CA PRO A 25 10.73 -35.56 -20.46
C PRO A 25 10.04 -34.76 -21.58
N VAL A 26 8.74 -34.52 -21.45
CA VAL A 26 7.95 -33.75 -22.41
C VAL A 26 8.30 -32.25 -22.28
N ARG A 27 9.40 -31.85 -22.91
CA ARG A 27 9.74 -30.45 -23.12
C ARG A 27 8.82 -29.91 -24.22
N ALA A 28 7.64 -29.45 -23.84
CA ALA A 28 6.59 -29.04 -24.76
C ALA A 28 7.06 -27.93 -25.69
N SER A 29 7.26 -28.25 -26.97
CA SER A 29 7.61 -27.28 -28.00
C SER A 29 6.37 -26.50 -28.41
N ILE A 30 6.26 -25.24 -27.96
CA ILE A 30 5.26 -24.29 -28.47
C ILE A 30 5.45 -24.16 -29.99
N GLU A 31 4.40 -24.42 -30.78
CA GLU A 31 4.49 -24.22 -32.22
C GLU A 31 4.65 -22.73 -32.55
N LYS A 32 5.44 -22.41 -33.58
CA LYS A 32 5.72 -21.01 -33.96
C LYS A 32 4.45 -20.21 -34.32
N SER A 33 3.43 -20.91 -34.83
CA SER A 33 2.07 -20.43 -35.11
C SER A 33 1.36 -19.94 -33.83
N ASP A 34 1.40 -20.75 -32.77
CA ASP A 34 0.80 -20.45 -31.46
C ASP A 34 1.52 -19.27 -30.80
N LEU A 35 2.86 -19.28 -30.74
CA LEU A 35 3.63 -18.19 -30.14
C LEU A 35 3.33 -16.82 -30.78
N GLN A 36 3.22 -16.74 -32.11
CA GLN A 36 2.88 -15.47 -32.78
C GLN A 36 1.46 -14.99 -32.44
N GLY A 37 0.51 -15.93 -32.31
CA GLY A 37 -0.86 -15.62 -31.86
C GLY A 37 -0.91 -15.12 -30.41
N ARG A 38 -0.12 -15.74 -29.51
CA ARG A 38 0.05 -15.30 -28.12
C ARG A 38 0.67 -13.90 -28.05
N LEU A 39 1.68 -13.60 -28.87
CA LEU A 39 2.32 -12.28 -28.91
C LEU A 39 1.38 -11.17 -29.42
N GLU A 40 0.55 -11.43 -30.43
CA GLU A 40 -0.44 -10.42 -30.86
C GLU A 40 -1.59 -10.27 -29.85
N LYS A 41 -2.03 -11.36 -29.19
CA LYS A 41 -2.95 -11.29 -28.04
C LYS A 41 -2.37 -10.42 -26.91
N LEU A 42 -1.10 -10.61 -26.57
CA LEU A 42 -0.40 -9.79 -25.57
C LEU A 42 -0.43 -8.31 -25.95
N SER A 43 -0.15 -8.00 -27.22
CA SER A 43 -0.23 -6.64 -27.75
C SER A 43 -1.61 -6.00 -27.62
N ILE A 44 -2.68 -6.75 -27.89
CA ILE A 44 -4.07 -6.29 -27.79
C ILE A 44 -4.47 -6.03 -26.33
N VAL A 45 -4.11 -6.95 -25.41
CA VAL A 45 -4.38 -6.80 -23.97
C VAL A 45 -3.64 -5.60 -23.39
N LEU A 46 -2.36 -5.43 -23.74
CA LEU A 46 -1.55 -4.31 -23.28
C LEU A 46 -2.07 -2.97 -23.79
N GLU A 47 -2.40 -2.84 -25.08
CA GLU A 47 -2.96 -1.57 -25.61
C GLU A 47 -4.30 -1.23 -24.97
N LYS A 48 -5.17 -2.22 -24.72
CA LYS A 48 -6.40 -2.01 -23.94
C LYS A 48 -6.10 -1.48 -22.54
N LYS A 49 -5.16 -2.09 -21.82
CA LYS A 49 -4.77 -1.68 -20.47
C LYS A 49 -4.08 -0.31 -20.43
N ARG A 50 -3.34 0.05 -21.48
CA ARG A 50 -2.75 1.38 -21.66
C ARG A 50 -3.83 2.47 -21.69
N ALA A 51 -4.91 2.23 -22.42
CA ALA A 51 -6.07 3.11 -22.47
C ALA A 51 -6.88 3.10 -21.14
N GLU A 52 -7.10 1.91 -20.57
CA GLU A 52 -7.84 1.69 -19.30
C GLU A 52 -7.21 2.44 -18.11
N TYR A 53 -5.88 2.57 -18.08
CA TYR A 53 -5.13 3.21 -16.99
C TYR A 53 -4.46 4.54 -17.36
N HIS A 54 -4.97 5.22 -18.39
CA HIS A 54 -4.54 6.58 -18.76
C HIS A 54 -3.00 6.69 -18.85
N ILE A 55 -2.38 5.77 -19.59
CA ILE A 55 -0.93 5.74 -19.84
C ILE A 55 -0.69 6.41 -21.21
N PRO A 56 -0.04 7.59 -21.30
CA PRO A 56 0.16 8.27 -22.59
C PRO A 56 0.93 7.42 -23.60
N GLY A 57 1.99 6.75 -23.14
CA GLY A 57 2.80 5.83 -23.92
C GLY A 57 3.62 4.84 -23.07
N MET A 58 3.95 3.72 -23.67
CA MET A 58 4.73 2.65 -23.05
C MET A 58 5.46 1.81 -24.09
N ALA A 59 6.56 1.19 -23.70
CA ALA A 59 7.28 0.19 -24.49
C ALA A 59 7.40 -1.11 -23.69
N ILE A 60 7.34 -2.25 -24.37
CA ILE A 60 7.63 -3.56 -23.78
C ILE A 60 8.64 -4.32 -24.64
N ALA A 61 9.50 -5.11 -23.99
CA ALA A 61 10.26 -6.18 -24.63
C ALA A 61 10.09 -7.49 -23.85
N VAL A 62 10.05 -8.62 -24.56
CA VAL A 62 9.96 -9.98 -24.00
C VAL A 62 11.15 -10.80 -24.46
N VAL A 63 11.79 -11.49 -23.53
CA VAL A 63 12.98 -12.33 -23.74
C VAL A 63 12.63 -13.78 -23.40
N GLN A 64 13.00 -14.70 -24.29
CA GLN A 64 12.89 -16.15 -24.09
C GLN A 64 14.25 -16.77 -24.45
N GLY A 65 14.96 -17.28 -23.44
CA GLY A 65 16.38 -17.63 -23.57
C GLY A 65 17.22 -16.43 -24.01
N ASP A 66 18.23 -16.68 -24.84
CA ASP A 66 19.13 -15.64 -25.33
C ASP A 66 18.51 -14.75 -26.44
N LYS A 67 17.18 -14.61 -26.51
CA LYS A 67 16.47 -13.94 -27.63
C LYS A 67 15.36 -13.02 -27.17
N VAL A 68 15.37 -11.80 -27.69
CA VAL A 68 14.19 -10.93 -27.71
C VAL A 68 13.19 -11.52 -28.71
N ILE A 69 12.04 -11.99 -28.22
CA ILE A 69 10.97 -12.58 -29.06
C ILE A 69 9.88 -11.57 -29.43
N PHE A 70 9.82 -10.45 -28.72
CA PHE A 70 8.88 -9.35 -28.97
C PHE A 70 9.46 -8.05 -28.43
N ALA A 71 9.29 -6.96 -29.18
CA ALA A 71 9.54 -5.61 -28.70
C ALA A 71 8.56 -4.67 -29.42
N ARG A 72 7.81 -3.84 -28.66
CA ARG A 72 6.79 -2.96 -29.23
C ARG A 72 6.59 -1.71 -28.38
N GLY A 73 6.45 -0.57 -29.05
CA GLY A 73 6.00 0.69 -28.45
C GLY A 73 4.49 0.88 -28.69
N PHE A 74 3.85 1.62 -27.77
CA PHE A 74 2.42 1.89 -27.74
C PHE A 74 2.16 3.33 -27.27
N GLY A 75 1.16 4.00 -27.83
CA GLY A 75 0.85 5.39 -27.49
C GLY A 75 1.97 6.37 -27.90
N VAL A 76 2.12 7.45 -27.14
CA VAL A 76 2.99 8.60 -27.49
C VAL A 76 3.99 8.98 -26.40
N THR A 77 5.16 9.45 -26.81
CA THR A 77 6.23 10.00 -25.96
C THR A 77 5.93 11.42 -25.48
N ASP A 78 5.15 12.16 -26.26
CA ASP A 78 4.67 13.50 -25.98
C ASP A 78 3.20 13.61 -26.45
N ILE A 79 2.31 14.10 -25.59
CA ILE A 79 0.87 14.22 -25.85
C ILE A 79 0.57 15.34 -26.86
N GLU A 80 1.36 16.42 -26.86
CA GLU A 80 1.12 17.60 -27.69
C GLU A 80 1.63 17.36 -29.12
N GLU A 81 2.90 16.94 -29.25
CA GLU A 81 3.53 16.60 -30.53
C GLU A 81 3.11 15.23 -31.09
N LYS A 82 2.46 14.38 -30.28
CA LYS A 82 1.96 13.04 -30.63
C LYS A 82 3.02 12.11 -31.23
N THR A 83 4.29 12.33 -30.90
CA THR A 83 5.40 11.48 -31.33
C THR A 83 5.21 10.06 -30.78
N PRO A 84 5.23 9.00 -31.62
CA PRO A 84 4.91 7.64 -31.19
C PRO A 84 6.01 7.04 -30.30
N VAL A 85 5.63 6.19 -29.36
CA VAL A 85 6.60 5.36 -28.63
C VAL A 85 7.13 4.25 -29.53
N THR A 86 8.43 3.99 -29.45
CA THR A 86 9.12 2.88 -30.10
C THR A 86 9.93 2.06 -29.08
N PRO A 87 10.45 0.86 -29.42
CA PRO A 87 11.33 0.09 -28.53
C PRO A 87 12.62 0.82 -28.12
N GLU A 88 13.05 1.79 -28.93
CA GLU A 88 14.24 2.66 -28.75
C GLU A 88 13.95 3.93 -27.94
N THR A 89 12.70 4.14 -27.51
CA THR A 89 12.32 5.25 -26.64
C THR A 89 12.98 5.10 -25.27
N LEU A 90 13.58 6.20 -24.78
CA LEU A 90 14.27 6.27 -23.49
C LEU A 90 13.27 6.65 -22.37
N PHE A 91 13.28 5.88 -21.29
CA PHE A 91 12.51 6.14 -20.07
C PHE A 91 13.40 6.03 -18.84
N ALA A 92 13.07 6.76 -17.77
CA ALA A 92 13.70 6.57 -16.46
C ALA A 92 13.18 5.26 -15.83
N ILE A 93 14.05 4.26 -15.64
CA ILE A 93 13.64 2.96 -15.06
C ILE A 93 13.44 3.06 -13.53
N GLY A 94 13.95 4.13 -12.93
CA GLY A 94 13.82 4.37 -11.49
C GLY A 94 14.40 3.20 -10.69
N SER A 95 13.65 2.74 -9.70
CA SER A 95 14.14 1.79 -8.69
C SER A 95 14.58 0.41 -9.21
N THR A 96 14.27 0.02 -10.44
CA THR A 96 14.84 -1.19 -11.08
C THR A 96 16.39 -1.12 -11.17
N THR A 97 16.96 0.09 -11.12
CA THR A 97 18.42 0.34 -10.94
C THR A 97 19.04 -0.46 -9.77
N LYS A 98 18.26 -0.78 -8.73
CA LYS A 98 18.74 -1.49 -7.54
C LYS A 98 19.35 -2.87 -7.86
N ALA A 99 18.79 -3.58 -8.83
CA ALA A 99 19.28 -4.87 -9.29
C ALA A 99 20.67 -4.77 -9.96
N PHE A 100 20.93 -3.69 -10.71
CA PHE A 100 22.24 -3.41 -11.29
C PHE A 100 23.26 -3.15 -10.18
N THR A 101 22.96 -2.29 -9.20
CA THR A 101 23.83 -2.02 -8.05
C THR A 101 24.16 -3.28 -7.24
N ALA A 102 23.17 -4.14 -6.98
CA ALA A 102 23.41 -5.42 -6.31
C ALA A 102 24.32 -6.34 -7.14
N THR A 103 24.12 -6.41 -8.45
CA THR A 103 24.93 -7.27 -9.34
C THR A 103 26.37 -6.73 -9.49
N LEU A 104 26.57 -5.42 -9.55
CA LEU A 104 27.92 -4.80 -9.53
C LEU A 104 28.70 -5.18 -8.26
N ILE A 105 28.02 -5.23 -7.10
CA ILE A 105 28.61 -5.70 -5.85
C ILE A 105 28.91 -7.20 -5.95
N GLY A 106 27.98 -8.00 -6.49
CA GLY A 106 28.20 -9.43 -6.76
C GLY A 106 29.43 -9.71 -7.64
N MET A 107 29.68 -8.91 -8.68
CA MET A 107 30.88 -9.01 -9.52
C MET A 107 32.17 -8.71 -8.74
N LEU A 108 32.17 -7.74 -7.83
CA LEU A 108 33.32 -7.42 -6.98
C LEU A 108 33.55 -8.49 -5.89
N ILE A 109 32.50 -9.19 -5.46
CA ILE A 109 32.58 -10.34 -4.55
C ILE A 109 33.16 -11.55 -5.28
N ASP A 110 32.77 -11.77 -6.55
CA ASP A 110 33.33 -12.81 -7.42
C ASP A 110 34.83 -12.61 -7.68
N GLU A 111 35.28 -11.35 -7.71
CA GLU A 111 36.70 -10.96 -7.76
C GLU A 111 37.42 -11.00 -6.40
N GLY A 112 36.75 -11.42 -5.32
CA GLY A 112 37.30 -11.48 -3.97
C GLY A 112 37.59 -10.11 -3.32
N LYS A 113 37.11 -9.01 -3.90
CA LYS A 113 37.33 -7.63 -3.41
C LYS A 113 36.37 -7.23 -2.29
N MET A 114 35.24 -7.92 -2.18
CA MET A 114 34.19 -7.66 -1.19
C MET A 114 33.56 -8.97 -0.69
N GLN A 115 32.76 -8.90 0.37
CA GLN A 115 31.83 -9.94 0.78
C GLN A 115 30.45 -9.32 1.04
N TRP A 116 29.36 -10.06 0.83
CA TRP A 116 27.99 -9.57 1.11
C TRP A 116 27.82 -9.12 2.57
N ASP A 117 28.45 -9.87 3.48
CA ASP A 117 28.36 -9.66 4.92
C ASP A 117 29.49 -8.79 5.48
N ASP A 118 30.27 -8.13 4.62
CA ASP A 118 31.21 -7.09 5.07
C ASP A 118 30.43 -5.87 5.63
N PRO A 119 30.84 -5.33 6.80
CA PRO A 119 30.25 -4.12 7.34
C PRO A 119 30.62 -2.91 6.48
N VAL A 120 29.67 -2.01 6.21
CA VAL A 120 29.89 -0.86 5.30
C VAL A 120 31.05 0.05 5.75
N THR A 121 31.32 0.07 7.06
CA THR A 121 32.42 0.78 7.71
C THR A 121 33.81 0.37 7.18
N LYS A 122 33.96 -0.85 6.66
CA LYS A 122 35.18 -1.34 5.98
C LYS A 122 35.56 -0.46 4.77
N TYR A 123 34.56 0.05 4.04
CA TYR A 123 34.73 0.90 2.85
C TYR A 123 34.48 2.39 3.14
N MET A 124 33.69 2.67 4.17
CA MET A 124 33.33 4.02 4.60
C MET A 124 33.36 4.14 6.13
N PRO A 125 34.54 4.29 6.76
CA PRO A 125 34.68 4.30 8.22
C PRO A 125 33.87 5.37 8.97
N TYR A 126 33.45 6.43 8.27
CA TYR A 126 32.59 7.50 8.79
C TYR A 126 31.10 7.12 8.83
N LEU A 127 30.68 6.08 8.10
CA LEU A 127 29.27 5.72 7.89
C LEU A 127 28.77 4.79 9.00
N GLN A 128 28.88 5.25 10.24
CA GLN A 128 28.49 4.51 11.44
C GLN A 128 27.03 4.81 11.79
N PHE A 129 26.21 3.77 11.87
CA PHE A 129 24.80 3.85 12.23
C PHE A 129 24.59 3.32 13.65
N SER A 130 23.68 3.96 14.40
CA SER A 130 23.37 3.57 15.78
C SER A 130 22.29 2.49 15.79
N LEU A 131 22.68 1.27 16.16
CA LEU A 131 21.77 0.14 16.35
C LEU A 131 21.39 0.01 17.83
N GLU A 132 20.12 -0.26 18.12
CA GLU A 132 19.63 -0.45 19.48
C GLU A 132 19.75 -1.94 19.89
N ASN A 133 20.42 -2.21 21.01
CA ASN A 133 20.54 -3.54 21.65
C ASN A 133 21.37 -4.59 20.88
N THR A 134 22.36 -4.18 20.08
CA THR A 134 23.34 -5.09 19.45
C THR A 134 24.68 -4.39 19.20
N ASP A 135 25.79 -5.14 19.23
CA ASP A 135 27.13 -4.72 18.81
C ASP A 135 27.40 -5.01 17.30
N ASP A 136 26.38 -5.52 16.57
CA ASP A 136 26.42 -5.71 15.11
C ASP A 136 26.75 -4.41 14.36
N GLN A 137 27.17 -4.56 13.10
CA GLN A 137 27.29 -3.47 12.13
C GLN A 137 26.44 -3.76 10.89
N ILE A 138 25.96 -2.70 10.23
CA ILE A 138 25.18 -2.83 8.98
C ILE A 138 26.09 -3.31 7.85
N THR A 139 25.78 -4.48 7.29
CA THR A 139 26.49 -5.08 6.16
C THR A 139 25.95 -4.59 4.81
N LEU A 140 26.69 -4.86 3.73
CA LEU A 140 26.19 -4.62 2.36
C LEU A 140 24.88 -5.40 2.10
N ARG A 141 24.80 -6.65 2.57
CA ARG A 141 23.58 -7.48 2.55
C ARG A 141 22.41 -6.80 3.25
N ASP A 142 22.62 -6.24 4.44
CA ASP A 142 21.55 -5.57 5.21
C ASP A 142 21.05 -4.28 4.53
N MET A 143 21.92 -3.60 3.78
CA MET A 143 21.57 -2.45 2.95
C MET A 143 20.77 -2.85 1.71
N LEU A 144 21.28 -3.83 0.95
CA LEU A 144 20.68 -4.29 -0.31
C LEU A 144 19.36 -5.06 -0.11
N SER A 145 19.10 -5.56 1.09
CA SER A 145 17.82 -6.23 1.45
C SER A 145 16.86 -5.34 2.26
N HIS A 146 17.15 -4.04 2.41
CA HIS A 146 16.30 -3.07 3.14
C HIS A 146 15.99 -3.46 4.61
N ARG A 147 16.88 -4.20 5.29
CA ARG A 147 16.65 -4.72 6.65
C ARG A 147 17.48 -4.02 7.75
N SER A 148 18.04 -2.85 7.44
CA SER A 148 18.80 -2.01 8.37
C SER A 148 17.99 -1.42 9.54
N GLY A 149 16.65 -1.48 9.50
CA GLY A 149 15.76 -0.85 10.49
C GLY A 149 15.55 0.66 10.32
N TYR A 150 16.25 1.30 9.37
CA TYR A 150 16.15 2.73 9.08
C TYR A 150 15.08 3.06 8.03
N SER A 151 14.35 4.17 8.25
CA SER A 151 13.26 4.61 7.35
C SER A 151 13.76 5.11 5.98
N ARG A 152 12.85 5.23 5.01
CA ARG A 152 13.10 5.60 3.59
C ARG A 152 14.09 6.75 3.41
N ASN A 153 13.94 7.79 4.24
CA ASN A 153 14.76 9.01 4.27
C ASN A 153 14.86 9.76 2.92
N ASP A 154 13.83 9.62 2.08
CA ASP A 154 13.80 10.21 0.73
C ASP A 154 13.92 11.74 0.73
N ILE A 155 13.49 12.39 1.83
CA ILE A 155 13.65 13.82 2.07
C ILE A 155 15.10 14.33 1.97
N LEU A 156 16.10 13.45 2.12
CA LEU A 156 17.52 13.83 2.02
C LEU A 156 17.98 14.04 0.57
N TRP A 157 17.36 13.39 -0.41
CA TRP A 157 17.80 13.40 -1.81
C TRP A 157 16.77 13.94 -2.80
N ILE A 158 15.48 13.94 -2.44
CA ILE A 158 14.36 14.22 -3.35
C ILE A 158 14.42 15.58 -4.05
N ASN A 159 15.08 16.59 -3.48
CA ASN A 159 15.22 17.90 -4.13
C ASN A 159 16.47 18.04 -5.04
N GLY A 160 17.27 16.98 -5.20
CA GLY A 160 18.50 16.95 -6.02
C GLY A 160 19.70 17.74 -5.47
N ALA A 161 19.48 18.70 -4.56
CA ALA A 161 20.45 19.73 -4.19
C ALA A 161 21.51 19.31 -3.16
N ALA A 162 21.30 18.22 -2.42
CA ALA A 162 22.31 17.65 -1.52
C ALA A 162 23.18 16.63 -2.27
N SER A 163 24.51 16.73 -2.13
CA SER A 163 25.43 15.78 -2.77
C SER A 163 25.34 14.37 -2.15
N ARG A 164 25.79 13.35 -2.90
CA ARG A 164 25.95 11.95 -2.40
C ARG A 164 26.60 11.90 -1.01
N SER A 165 27.65 12.70 -0.79
CA SER A 165 28.36 12.77 0.48
C SER A 165 27.50 13.36 1.61
N GLU A 166 26.78 14.47 1.35
CA GLU A 166 25.96 15.14 2.35
C GLU A 166 24.72 14.35 2.75
N ILE A 167 24.14 13.59 1.81
CA ILE A 167 23.06 12.64 2.08
C ILE A 167 23.56 11.58 3.08
N LEU A 168 24.71 10.97 2.82
CA LEU A 168 25.29 9.93 3.69
C LEU A 168 25.73 10.48 5.06
N HIS A 169 26.38 11.65 5.11
CA HIS A 169 26.74 12.31 6.36
C HIS A 169 25.53 12.78 7.19
N ASN A 170 24.33 12.89 6.59
CA ASN A 170 23.11 13.14 7.35
C ASN A 170 22.34 11.85 7.69
N ALA A 171 22.48 10.79 6.89
CA ALA A 171 21.87 9.49 7.15
C ALA A 171 22.27 8.92 8.53
N ILE A 172 23.54 9.07 8.92
CA ILE A 172 24.04 8.62 10.23
C ILE A 172 23.45 9.39 11.44
N LYS A 173 22.80 10.54 11.21
CA LYS A 173 22.10 11.32 12.25
C LYS A 173 20.66 10.87 12.46
N ALA A 174 20.16 9.98 11.61
CA ALA A 174 18.83 9.40 11.76
C ALA A 174 18.75 8.52 13.02
N LYS A 175 17.55 8.41 13.59
CA LYS A 175 17.20 7.28 14.46
C LYS A 175 16.58 6.16 13.64
N ALA A 176 16.78 4.92 14.09
CA ALA A 176 16.08 3.76 13.57
C ALA A 176 14.54 3.93 13.68
N TRP A 177 13.81 3.12 12.93
CA TRP A 177 12.34 3.10 12.87
C TRP A 177 11.76 1.77 13.36
N THR A 178 12.49 0.67 13.12
CA THR A 178 12.29 -0.65 13.74
C THR A 178 13.63 -1.16 14.28
N GLY A 179 13.64 -2.29 14.98
CA GLY A 179 14.88 -2.98 15.31
C GLY A 179 15.66 -3.38 14.06
N PHE A 180 16.97 -3.59 14.24
CA PHE A 180 17.87 -4.10 13.21
C PHE A 180 17.45 -5.51 12.76
N ARG A 181 17.43 -5.76 11.45
CA ARG A 181 16.95 -7.01 10.80
C ARG A 181 15.50 -7.41 11.12
N GLU A 182 14.77 -6.66 11.94
CA GLU A 182 13.43 -6.98 12.45
C GLU A 182 12.34 -6.97 11.35
N LYS A 183 12.42 -6.00 10.43
CA LYS A 183 11.41 -5.77 9.38
C LYS A 183 12.02 -5.16 8.12
N PHE A 184 11.39 -5.45 6.99
CA PHE A 184 11.65 -4.79 5.71
C PHE A 184 11.26 -3.30 5.79
N ASN A 185 12.24 -2.42 5.59
CA ASN A 185 12.09 -0.97 5.59
C ASN A 185 12.79 -0.39 4.36
N TYR A 186 12.07 -0.34 3.24
CA TYR A 186 12.58 0.17 1.95
C TYR A 186 13.37 1.47 2.11
N ASN A 187 14.60 1.54 1.61
CA ASN A 187 15.52 2.64 1.88
C ASN A 187 16.46 2.93 0.69
N ASN A 188 16.24 4.06 0.03
CA ASN A 188 17.07 4.49 -1.11
C ASN A 188 18.48 4.94 -0.67
N VAL A 189 18.61 5.48 0.54
CA VAL A 189 19.90 5.98 1.07
C VAL A 189 20.84 4.82 1.42
N MET A 190 20.30 3.67 1.82
CA MET A 190 21.09 2.44 2.01
C MET A 190 21.62 1.87 0.68
N PHE A 191 20.84 1.95 -0.40
CA PHE A 191 21.34 1.58 -1.74
C PHE A 191 22.41 2.56 -2.26
N LEU A 192 22.24 3.87 -2.04
CA LEU A 192 23.30 4.86 -2.28
C LEU A 192 24.58 4.51 -1.50
N ALA A 193 24.47 4.14 -0.23
CA ALA A 193 25.62 3.73 0.58
C ALA A 193 26.32 2.49 0.01
N ALA A 194 25.57 1.44 -0.36
CA ALA A 194 26.13 0.22 -0.94
C ALA A 194 26.86 0.50 -2.27
N GLY A 195 26.28 1.29 -3.17
CA GLY A 195 26.92 1.66 -4.44
C GLY A 195 28.14 2.57 -4.29
N VAL A 196 28.18 3.44 -3.27
CA VAL A 196 29.38 4.24 -2.97
C VAL A 196 30.48 3.38 -2.32
N ALA A 197 30.13 2.35 -1.54
CA ALA A 197 31.09 1.37 -1.03
C ALA A 197 31.72 0.54 -2.17
N SER A 198 30.91 0.07 -3.12
CA SER A 198 31.38 -0.71 -4.28
C SER A 198 32.28 0.10 -5.20
N ALA A 199 31.88 1.34 -5.51
CA ALA A 199 32.67 2.31 -6.27
C ALA A 199 34.05 2.57 -5.64
N LYS A 200 34.07 2.85 -4.33
CA LYS A 200 35.33 3.02 -3.58
C LYS A 200 36.25 1.81 -3.64
N GLN A 201 35.70 0.60 -3.51
CA GLN A 201 36.50 -0.63 -3.59
C GLN A 201 37.01 -0.91 -5.01
N ALA A 202 36.32 -0.42 -6.04
CA ALA A 202 36.76 -0.48 -7.43
C ALA A 202 37.76 0.63 -7.81
N GLY A 203 37.87 1.69 -7.02
CA GLY A 203 38.72 2.85 -7.30
C GLY A 203 38.08 3.92 -8.21
N SER A 204 36.75 3.91 -8.33
CA SER A 204 35.97 4.80 -9.21
C SER A 204 34.82 5.49 -8.46
N ASP A 205 34.00 6.26 -9.18
CA ASP A 205 32.62 6.52 -8.79
C ASP A 205 31.69 5.35 -9.25
N TRP A 206 30.40 5.41 -8.92
CA TRP A 206 29.45 4.32 -9.21
C TRP A 206 28.93 4.35 -10.65
N ASP A 207 28.85 5.51 -11.29
CA ASP A 207 28.32 5.66 -12.65
C ASP A 207 29.36 5.12 -13.64
N THR A 208 30.62 5.51 -13.48
CA THR A 208 31.77 4.90 -14.16
C THR A 208 31.85 3.39 -13.92
N LEU A 209 31.55 2.91 -12.70
CA LEU A 209 31.55 1.48 -12.40
C LEU A 209 30.42 0.74 -13.14
N LEU A 210 29.21 1.29 -13.13
CA LEU A 210 28.05 0.75 -13.85
C LEU A 210 28.33 0.63 -15.35
N GLU A 211 28.86 1.70 -15.94
CA GLU A 211 29.18 1.79 -17.36
C GLU A 211 30.22 0.73 -17.76
N GLN A 212 31.38 0.74 -17.11
CA GLN A 212 32.51 -0.14 -17.46
C GLN A 212 32.26 -1.63 -17.16
N ARG A 213 31.36 -1.95 -16.23
CA ARG A 213 31.17 -3.33 -15.74
C ARG A 213 29.88 -3.99 -16.23
N LEU A 214 28.82 -3.24 -16.50
CA LEU A 214 27.55 -3.78 -17.00
C LEU A 214 27.13 -3.18 -18.33
N LEU A 215 27.00 -1.85 -18.45
CA LEU A 215 26.35 -1.27 -19.64
C LEU A 215 27.17 -1.51 -20.92
N ALA A 216 28.45 -1.10 -20.96
CA ALA A 216 29.30 -1.36 -22.12
C ALA A 216 29.56 -2.88 -22.37
N PRO A 217 29.84 -3.73 -21.37
CA PRO A 217 29.96 -5.18 -21.57
C PRO A 217 28.69 -5.91 -22.05
N LEU A 218 27.50 -5.29 -21.90
CA LEU A 218 26.23 -5.78 -22.43
C LEU A 218 25.80 -5.05 -23.72
N GLY A 219 26.58 -4.07 -24.21
CA GLY A 219 26.22 -3.25 -25.37
C GLY A 219 24.97 -2.38 -25.14
N MET A 220 24.73 -1.89 -23.92
CA MET A 220 23.58 -1.06 -23.55
C MET A 220 23.80 0.43 -23.91
N GLU A 221 24.12 0.70 -25.18
CA GLU A 221 24.58 1.99 -25.72
C GLU A 221 23.55 3.14 -25.62
N ASN A 222 22.28 2.84 -25.31
CA ASN A 222 21.21 3.83 -25.14
C ASN A 222 20.81 3.98 -23.66
N SER A 223 21.67 3.53 -22.74
CA SER A 223 21.42 3.55 -21.30
C SER A 223 22.42 4.45 -20.59
N THR A 224 21.95 5.26 -19.63
CA THR A 224 22.82 6.16 -18.83
C THR A 224 22.26 6.39 -17.43
N SER A 225 23.13 6.52 -16.44
CA SER A 225 22.76 6.94 -15.09
C SER A 225 22.83 8.47 -14.87
N HIS A 226 23.25 9.24 -15.88
CA HIS A 226 23.38 10.69 -15.84
C HIS A 226 22.12 11.41 -16.34
N TYR A 227 21.52 12.24 -15.49
CA TYR A 227 20.37 13.09 -15.82
C TYR A 227 20.63 13.98 -17.04
N GLU A 228 21.82 14.57 -17.13
CA GLU A 228 22.20 15.56 -18.13
C GLU A 228 22.30 14.96 -19.54
N GLU A 229 22.74 13.70 -19.65
CA GLU A 229 22.80 12.94 -20.91
C GLU A 229 21.40 12.47 -21.32
N ALA A 230 20.63 11.94 -20.37
CA ALA A 230 19.24 11.53 -20.63
C ALA A 230 18.38 12.72 -21.12
N GLN A 231 18.54 13.92 -20.54
CA GLN A 231 17.88 15.15 -20.99
C GLN A 231 18.28 15.60 -22.41
N GLN A 232 19.44 15.21 -22.90
CA GLN A 232 19.93 15.53 -24.25
C GLN A 232 19.62 14.45 -25.29
N ASN A 233 19.16 13.27 -24.86
CA ASN A 233 18.82 12.18 -25.76
C ASN A 233 17.51 12.47 -26.52
N PRO A 234 17.51 12.46 -27.88
CA PRO A 234 16.33 12.80 -28.66
C PRO A 234 15.18 11.80 -28.52
N ASN A 235 15.44 10.60 -28.01
CA ASN A 235 14.44 9.55 -27.78
C ASN A 235 13.82 9.62 -26.36
N LEU A 236 14.16 10.61 -25.53
CA LEU A 236 13.59 10.77 -24.19
C LEU A 236 12.09 11.07 -24.25
N SER A 237 11.28 10.17 -23.68
CA SER A 237 9.85 10.45 -23.47
C SER A 237 9.66 11.59 -22.47
N ARG A 238 8.64 12.44 -22.69
CA ARG A 238 8.10 13.26 -21.59
C ARG A 238 7.48 12.32 -20.56
N GLY A 239 7.48 12.73 -19.29
CA GLY A 239 6.85 11.99 -18.21
C GLY A 239 5.60 12.69 -17.68
N TYR A 240 4.59 11.93 -17.29
CA TYR A 240 3.27 12.44 -16.90
C TYR A 240 2.76 11.89 -15.56
N ILE A 241 1.70 12.51 -15.05
CA ILE A 241 0.81 11.93 -14.03
C ILE A 241 -0.65 12.17 -14.43
N TRP A 242 -1.46 11.12 -14.36
CA TRP A 242 -2.91 11.23 -14.55
C TRP A 242 -3.56 11.85 -13.30
N ARG A 243 -4.29 12.96 -13.49
CA ARG A 243 -4.94 13.69 -12.39
C ARG A 243 -6.42 13.32 -12.32
N GLU A 244 -6.69 12.11 -11.84
CA GLU A 244 -8.02 11.49 -11.65
C GLU A 244 -9.21 12.44 -11.39
N GLU A 245 -9.08 13.40 -10.46
CA GLU A 245 -10.19 14.31 -10.08
C GLU A 245 -10.46 15.45 -11.06
N ALA A 246 -9.61 15.60 -12.05
CA ALA A 246 -9.60 16.65 -13.04
C ALA A 246 -9.67 16.12 -14.47
N GLU A 247 -9.58 14.79 -14.64
CA GLU A 247 -9.57 14.09 -15.91
C GLU A 247 -8.52 14.64 -16.91
N GLU A 248 -7.41 15.18 -16.36
CA GLU A 248 -6.35 15.85 -17.10
C GLU A 248 -4.98 15.16 -16.93
N TYR A 249 -4.15 15.19 -17.98
CA TYR A 249 -2.75 14.81 -17.90
C TYR A 249 -1.92 16.00 -17.41
N GLN A 250 -1.13 15.80 -16.35
CA GLN A 250 -0.12 16.76 -15.94
C GLN A 250 1.26 16.25 -16.37
N GLN A 251 1.94 16.98 -17.27
CA GLN A 251 3.36 16.76 -17.53
C GLN A 251 4.17 17.08 -16.27
N LEU A 252 5.18 16.25 -15.98
CA LEU A 252 6.13 16.45 -14.89
C LEU A 252 7.53 16.69 -15.46
N PRO A 253 8.33 17.59 -14.85
CA PRO A 253 9.74 17.70 -15.18
C PRO A 253 10.47 16.42 -14.74
N MET A 254 11.40 15.93 -15.55
CA MET A 254 12.30 14.86 -15.14
C MET A 254 13.08 15.31 -13.90
N ARG A 255 13.10 14.50 -12.84
CA ARG A 255 13.81 14.84 -11.60
C ARG A 255 15.28 14.46 -11.71
N ASN A 256 16.20 15.40 -11.50
CA ASN A 256 17.62 15.06 -11.33
C ASN A 256 17.80 14.28 -10.02
N ILE A 257 18.23 13.02 -10.15
CA ILE A 257 18.45 12.08 -9.06
C ILE A 257 19.88 11.50 -9.07
N ASN A 258 20.83 12.16 -9.74
CA ASN A 258 22.25 11.75 -9.79
C ASN A 258 22.81 11.51 -8.37
N ASN A 259 22.40 12.34 -7.40
CA ASN A 259 22.82 12.25 -6.00
C ASN A 259 22.25 11.06 -5.21
N VAL A 260 21.36 10.25 -5.79
CA VAL A 260 20.93 8.95 -5.25
C VAL A 260 21.09 7.81 -6.28
N GLY A 261 21.94 8.02 -7.29
CA GLY A 261 22.08 7.18 -8.48
C GLY A 261 22.00 5.66 -8.29
N PRO A 262 22.78 5.06 -7.36
CA PRO A 262 22.75 3.62 -7.10
C PRO A 262 21.40 3.02 -6.68
N ALA A 263 20.43 3.86 -6.31
CA ALA A 263 19.07 3.45 -5.99
C ALA A 263 18.06 3.70 -7.12
N GLY A 264 18.38 4.46 -8.18
CA GLY A 264 17.35 4.82 -9.16
C GLY A 264 17.67 5.64 -10.42
N SER A 265 18.90 6.08 -10.72
CA SER A 265 19.10 7.07 -11.81
C SER A 265 19.24 6.51 -13.23
N ILE A 266 19.16 5.20 -13.45
CA ILE A 266 19.27 4.65 -14.82
C ILE A 266 18.07 5.08 -15.67
N ASN A 267 18.38 5.58 -16.86
CA ASN A 267 17.49 5.76 -17.99
C ASN A 267 17.88 4.73 -19.05
N SER A 268 16.90 4.07 -19.65
CA SER A 268 17.17 2.99 -20.62
C SER A 268 16.00 2.81 -21.60
N THR A 269 16.27 2.07 -22.67
CA THR A 269 15.27 1.58 -23.63
C THR A 269 14.84 0.15 -23.24
N VAL A 270 13.73 -0.36 -23.78
CA VAL A 270 13.37 -1.77 -23.54
C VAL A 270 14.33 -2.75 -24.22
N LEU A 271 14.98 -2.34 -25.32
CA LEU A 271 15.96 -3.16 -26.03
C LEU A 271 17.25 -3.35 -25.22
N ASP A 272 17.73 -2.31 -24.54
CA ASP A 272 18.91 -2.42 -23.68
C ASP A 272 18.60 -3.18 -22.39
N MET A 273 17.47 -2.90 -21.75
CA MET A 273 17.01 -3.68 -20.60
C MET A 273 16.79 -5.16 -20.94
N ALA A 274 16.49 -5.50 -22.21
CA ALA A 274 16.42 -6.88 -22.67
C ALA A 274 17.81 -7.55 -22.78
N LYS A 275 18.89 -6.80 -23.05
CA LYS A 275 20.28 -7.31 -22.99
C LYS A 275 20.68 -7.64 -21.54
N TRP A 276 20.32 -6.76 -20.61
CA TRP A 276 20.40 -7.03 -19.17
C TRP A 276 19.59 -8.26 -18.74
N LEU A 277 18.38 -8.43 -19.28
CA LEU A 277 17.52 -9.57 -18.94
C LEU A 277 18.05 -10.90 -19.48
N ARG A 278 18.69 -10.92 -20.65
CA ARG A 278 19.44 -12.09 -21.17
C ARG A 278 20.53 -12.54 -20.18
N LEU A 279 21.30 -11.61 -19.60
CA LEU A 279 22.31 -11.93 -18.57
C LEU A 279 21.70 -12.58 -17.31
N GLN A 280 20.52 -12.14 -16.89
CA GLN A 280 19.82 -12.66 -15.70
C GLN A 280 19.26 -14.07 -15.92
N LEU A 281 18.72 -14.34 -17.12
CA LEU A 281 18.21 -15.66 -17.52
C LEU A 281 19.36 -16.65 -17.76
N ALA A 282 20.42 -16.25 -18.47
CA ALA A 282 21.62 -17.06 -18.73
C ALA A 282 22.61 -17.11 -17.54
N ASN A 283 22.10 -16.96 -16.31
CA ASN A 283 22.80 -17.09 -15.03
C ASN A 283 24.22 -16.46 -15.01
N GLY A 284 24.34 -15.22 -15.47
CA GLY A 284 25.58 -14.43 -15.41
C GLY A 284 26.48 -14.53 -16.65
N THR A 285 25.99 -15.14 -17.74
CA THR A 285 26.65 -15.19 -19.04
C THR A 285 25.90 -14.34 -20.07
N PHE A 286 26.62 -13.62 -20.93
CA PHE A 286 26.06 -12.88 -22.06
C PHE A 286 26.95 -13.08 -23.28
N GLU A 287 26.37 -13.50 -24.41
CA GLU A 287 27.08 -13.71 -25.70
C GLU A 287 28.36 -14.56 -25.56
N GLY A 288 28.27 -15.62 -24.76
CA GLY A 288 29.36 -16.56 -24.48
C GLY A 288 30.37 -16.10 -23.42
N ARG A 289 30.32 -14.84 -22.99
CA ARG A 289 31.18 -14.27 -21.94
C ARG A 289 30.48 -14.31 -20.58
N ARG A 290 31.11 -14.93 -19.58
CA ARG A 290 30.68 -14.81 -18.19
C ARG A 290 31.09 -13.43 -17.63
N LEU A 291 30.13 -12.69 -17.08
CA LEU A 291 30.34 -11.38 -16.44
C LEU A 291 30.30 -11.46 -14.90
N ILE A 292 29.58 -12.45 -14.36
CA ILE A 292 29.46 -12.77 -12.93
C ILE A 292 29.26 -14.30 -12.79
N SER A 293 29.75 -14.93 -11.73
CA SER A 293 29.42 -16.33 -11.46
C SER A 293 27.94 -16.52 -11.14
N GLU A 294 27.46 -17.71 -11.47
CA GLU A 294 26.10 -18.14 -11.17
C GLU A 294 25.81 -18.08 -9.66
N ALA A 295 26.79 -18.42 -8.81
CA ALA A 295 26.65 -18.34 -7.36
C ALA A 295 26.39 -16.91 -6.85
N GLN A 296 27.17 -15.92 -7.28
CA GLN A 296 26.98 -14.54 -6.83
C GLN A 296 25.73 -13.89 -7.43
N LEU A 297 25.30 -14.30 -8.63
CA LEU A 297 24.05 -13.83 -9.20
C LEU A 297 22.82 -14.46 -8.52
N LEU A 298 22.88 -15.77 -8.22
CA LEU A 298 21.83 -16.49 -7.48
C LEU A 298 21.60 -15.83 -6.10
N GLU A 299 22.65 -15.45 -5.40
CA GLU A 299 22.54 -14.77 -4.10
C GLU A 299 21.72 -13.47 -4.17
N THR A 300 21.78 -12.73 -5.29
CA THR A 300 20.94 -11.53 -5.47
C THR A 300 19.44 -11.83 -5.52
N ARG A 301 19.06 -13.03 -5.98
CA ARG A 301 17.67 -13.52 -6.07
C ARG A 301 17.31 -14.57 -5.02
N THR A 302 18.12 -14.71 -3.96
CA THR A 302 17.82 -15.53 -2.77
C THR A 302 17.13 -14.69 -1.70
N SER A 303 16.09 -15.21 -1.03
CA SER A 303 15.32 -14.47 -0.01
C SER A 303 16.18 -14.06 1.20
N GLN A 304 16.18 -12.76 1.53
CA GLN A 304 16.94 -12.15 2.62
C GLN A 304 16.05 -11.59 3.73
N ILE A 305 14.79 -11.24 3.41
CA ILE A 305 13.75 -10.82 4.36
C ILE A 305 12.34 -10.89 3.72
N LYS A 306 11.33 -11.21 4.52
CA LYS A 306 9.92 -11.18 4.11
C LYS A 306 9.35 -9.77 4.07
N VAL A 307 8.67 -9.42 2.97
CA VAL A 307 7.98 -8.13 2.78
C VAL A 307 6.52 -8.23 3.22
N SER A 308 5.82 -9.29 2.78
CA SER A 308 4.43 -9.59 3.11
C SER A 308 4.08 -11.05 2.79
N ASP A 309 2.85 -11.48 3.01
CA ASP A 309 2.46 -12.86 2.69
C ASP A 309 2.46 -13.14 1.18
N GLY A 310 3.39 -13.99 0.75
CA GLY A 310 3.66 -14.30 -0.66
C GLY A 310 4.64 -13.35 -1.36
N VAL A 311 5.33 -12.46 -0.64
CA VAL A 311 6.34 -11.55 -1.20
C VAL A 311 7.53 -11.41 -0.26
N ASP A 312 8.70 -11.81 -0.75
CA ASP A 312 10.00 -11.67 -0.11
C ASP A 312 10.89 -10.66 -0.87
N TYR A 313 12.05 -10.33 -0.33
CA TYR A 313 13.05 -9.49 -0.99
C TYR A 313 14.44 -10.13 -0.91
N GLY A 314 15.15 -10.11 -2.04
CA GLY A 314 16.54 -10.52 -2.18
C GLY A 314 17.52 -9.37 -1.96
N LEU A 315 18.49 -9.23 -2.85
CA LEU A 315 19.41 -8.09 -2.93
C LEU A 315 19.05 -7.28 -4.17
N GLY A 316 18.22 -6.25 -4.00
CA GLY A 316 17.73 -5.42 -5.11
C GLY A 316 16.63 -6.04 -5.98
N TRP A 317 16.02 -7.16 -5.57
CA TRP A 317 14.91 -7.85 -6.24
C TRP A 317 13.79 -8.19 -5.26
N PHE A 318 12.52 -8.08 -5.67
CA PHE A 318 11.39 -8.74 -5.02
C PHE A 318 11.27 -10.19 -5.53
N LEU A 319 10.81 -11.08 -4.66
CA LEU A 319 10.68 -12.52 -4.92
C LEU A 319 9.25 -12.96 -4.62
N ARG A 320 8.64 -13.70 -5.56
CA ARG A 320 7.22 -14.11 -5.51
C ARG A 320 7.03 -15.49 -6.13
N ASP A 321 5.81 -16.02 -6.06
CA ASP A 321 5.37 -17.21 -6.80
C ASP A 321 4.42 -16.83 -7.95
N TRP A 322 4.51 -17.54 -9.07
CA TRP A 322 3.42 -17.64 -10.05
C TRP A 322 3.23 -19.10 -10.46
N GLN A 323 2.07 -19.66 -10.11
CA GLN A 323 1.67 -21.06 -10.41
C GLN A 323 2.70 -22.12 -9.96
N GLY A 324 3.43 -21.87 -8.86
CA GLY A 324 4.48 -22.76 -8.36
C GLY A 324 5.90 -22.46 -8.89
N GLN A 325 6.05 -21.49 -9.80
CA GLN A 325 7.36 -21.06 -10.30
C GLN A 325 7.87 -19.82 -9.56
N PRO A 326 9.19 -19.71 -9.31
CA PRO A 326 9.79 -18.52 -8.71
C PRO A 326 9.78 -17.34 -9.69
N VAL A 327 9.10 -16.25 -9.31
CA VAL A 327 9.15 -14.95 -9.99
C VAL A 327 10.19 -14.07 -9.32
N VAL A 328 11.08 -13.51 -10.12
CA VAL A 328 12.01 -12.44 -9.73
C VAL A 328 11.56 -11.16 -10.42
N GLU A 329 11.29 -10.10 -9.67
CA GLU A 329 10.89 -8.79 -10.23
C GLU A 329 11.51 -7.60 -9.51
N HIS A 330 11.61 -6.46 -10.19
CA HIS A 330 11.73 -5.19 -9.48
C HIS A 330 11.06 -4.02 -10.22
N GLY A 331 9.82 -3.71 -9.82
CA GLY A 331 9.12 -2.49 -10.21
C GLY A 331 9.89 -1.18 -9.91
N GLY A 332 9.71 -0.15 -10.73
CA GLY A 332 10.36 1.15 -10.63
C GLY A 332 9.41 2.32 -10.86
N SER A 333 9.61 3.45 -10.18
CA SER A 333 8.96 4.72 -10.53
C SER A 333 9.79 5.90 -10.04
N ILE A 334 9.68 7.01 -10.77
CA ILE A 334 10.16 8.36 -10.46
C ILE A 334 9.18 9.35 -11.13
N ASP A 335 9.28 10.65 -10.84
CA ASP A 335 8.41 11.68 -11.41
C ASP A 335 8.26 11.55 -12.94
N GLY A 336 7.04 11.21 -13.37
CA GLY A 336 6.69 11.07 -14.77
C GLY A 336 6.83 9.66 -15.36
N PHE A 337 7.38 8.68 -14.62
CA PHE A 337 7.75 7.37 -15.19
C PHE A 337 7.43 6.18 -14.28
N GLY A 338 7.19 5.04 -14.90
CA GLY A 338 6.96 3.75 -14.26
C GLY A 338 7.59 2.62 -15.07
N ALA A 339 8.23 1.66 -14.39
CA ALA A 339 8.88 0.50 -14.98
C ALA A 339 8.48 -0.78 -14.25
N GLU A 340 8.51 -1.91 -14.94
CA GLU A 340 8.49 -3.25 -14.35
C GLU A 340 9.48 -4.14 -15.11
N VAL A 341 10.26 -4.93 -14.41
CA VAL A 341 11.06 -6.02 -14.98
C VAL A 341 10.74 -7.26 -14.17
N GLY A 342 10.37 -8.34 -14.85
CA GLY A 342 10.03 -9.62 -14.24
C GLY A 342 10.57 -10.79 -15.06
N PHE A 343 10.94 -11.88 -14.40
CA PHE A 343 11.33 -13.12 -15.06
C PHE A 343 11.03 -14.38 -14.24
N LEU A 344 10.86 -15.48 -14.96
CA LEU A 344 10.68 -16.85 -14.50
C LEU A 344 11.93 -17.65 -14.90
N PRO A 345 12.93 -17.83 -14.00
CA PRO A 345 14.19 -18.51 -14.34
C PRO A 345 13.99 -19.94 -14.86
N GLU A 346 12.97 -20.65 -14.35
CA GLU A 346 12.68 -22.04 -14.72
C GLU A 346 12.01 -22.16 -16.11
N SER A 347 11.23 -21.15 -16.51
CA SER A 347 10.63 -21.06 -17.86
C SER A 347 11.56 -20.38 -18.87
N ASP A 348 12.75 -19.94 -18.46
CA ASP A 348 13.73 -19.22 -19.30
C ASP A 348 13.12 -17.97 -19.99
N LEU A 349 12.17 -17.31 -19.30
CA LEU A 349 11.27 -16.29 -19.85
C LEU A 349 11.27 -15.03 -18.98
N GLY A 350 11.28 -13.85 -19.60
CA GLY A 350 11.17 -12.57 -18.90
C GLY A 350 10.63 -11.43 -19.76
N PHE A 351 10.29 -10.31 -19.13
CA PHE A 351 9.95 -9.07 -19.83
C PHE A 351 10.48 -7.81 -19.13
N VAL A 352 10.47 -6.72 -19.90
CA VAL A 352 10.70 -5.34 -19.47
C VAL A 352 9.52 -4.51 -19.97
N LEU A 353 8.82 -3.82 -19.07
CA LEU A 353 7.81 -2.81 -19.39
C LEU A 353 8.29 -1.44 -18.90
N LEU A 354 8.27 -0.44 -19.77
CA LEU A 354 8.57 0.97 -19.45
C LEU A 354 7.37 1.84 -19.85
N THR A 355 7.00 2.80 -19.01
CA THR A 355 5.81 3.65 -19.17
C THR A 355 6.14 5.11 -18.81
N ASN A 356 5.47 6.06 -19.46
CA ASN A 356 5.63 7.49 -19.17
C ASN A 356 4.53 8.08 -18.27
N VAL A 357 4.07 7.30 -17.29
CA VAL A 357 3.18 7.78 -16.23
C VAL A 357 3.69 7.40 -14.84
N THR A 358 3.48 8.29 -13.87
CA THR A 358 3.82 8.06 -12.46
C THR A 358 2.85 7.06 -11.83
N SER A 359 3.36 5.88 -11.43
CA SER A 359 2.62 4.80 -10.75
C SER A 359 1.33 4.31 -11.44
N THR A 360 1.42 3.28 -12.28
CA THR A 360 0.24 2.66 -12.95
C THR A 360 -0.01 1.22 -12.49
N PRO A 361 -1.29 0.78 -12.34
CA PRO A 361 -1.61 -0.62 -12.02
C PRO A 361 -0.99 -1.62 -13.01
N LEU A 362 -0.81 -1.22 -14.27
CA LEU A 362 -0.23 -2.07 -15.31
C LEU A 362 1.17 -2.60 -14.95
N GLN A 363 1.96 -1.89 -14.14
CA GLN A 363 3.28 -2.38 -13.72
C GLN A 363 3.18 -3.76 -13.06
N GLN A 364 2.28 -3.91 -12.09
CA GLN A 364 2.12 -5.16 -11.35
C GLN A 364 1.17 -6.15 -12.07
N GLU A 365 0.21 -5.67 -12.87
CA GLU A 365 -0.61 -6.56 -13.71
C GLU A 365 0.18 -7.17 -14.87
N ALA A 366 1.24 -6.51 -15.37
CA ALA A 366 2.05 -6.99 -16.49
C ALA A 366 2.70 -8.35 -16.20
N LEU A 367 3.07 -8.64 -14.94
CA LEU A 367 3.56 -9.95 -14.52
C LEU A 367 2.57 -11.05 -14.94
N THR A 368 1.35 -10.98 -14.42
CA THR A 368 0.27 -11.93 -14.71
C THR A 368 -0.09 -11.94 -16.20
N ILE A 369 -0.29 -10.76 -16.82
CA ILE A 369 -0.68 -10.63 -18.23
C ILE A 369 0.33 -11.28 -19.17
N VAL A 370 1.64 -11.11 -18.93
CA VAL A 370 2.69 -11.71 -19.75
C VAL A 370 2.75 -13.23 -19.53
N TRP A 371 2.77 -13.71 -18.28
CA TRP A 371 2.88 -15.15 -18.00
C TRP A 371 1.67 -15.93 -18.54
N GLU A 372 0.44 -15.50 -18.25
CA GLU A 372 -0.79 -16.18 -18.68
C GLU A 372 -1.01 -16.10 -20.20
N THR A 373 -0.50 -15.05 -20.85
CA THR A 373 -0.62 -14.95 -22.32
C THR A 373 0.42 -15.79 -23.04
N LEU A 374 1.65 -15.90 -22.52
CA LEU A 374 2.74 -16.60 -23.21
C LEU A 374 2.85 -18.08 -22.84
N LEU A 375 2.66 -18.45 -21.58
CA LEU A 375 2.68 -19.84 -21.13
C LEU A 375 1.28 -20.47 -21.18
N GLY A 376 0.24 -19.67 -20.94
CA GLY A 376 -1.15 -20.09 -20.84
C GLY A 376 -1.63 -20.15 -19.39
N ASP A 377 -2.93 -20.00 -19.16
CA ASP A 377 -3.54 -20.31 -17.87
C ASP A 377 -3.73 -21.82 -17.72
N THR A 378 -3.04 -22.43 -16.75
CA THR A 378 -3.19 -23.85 -16.40
C THR A 378 -4.46 -24.16 -15.60
N SER A 379 -5.24 -23.14 -15.21
CA SER A 379 -6.36 -23.26 -14.26
C SER A 379 -7.77 -23.06 -14.86
N GLN A 380 -7.91 -23.00 -16.19
CA GLN A 380 -9.21 -22.82 -16.86
C GLN A 380 -10.27 -23.85 -16.42
N LYS A 381 -11.37 -23.34 -15.86
CA LYS A 381 -12.62 -24.07 -15.58
C LYS A 381 -13.82 -23.26 -16.11
N ASP A 382 -14.95 -23.93 -16.36
CA ASP A 382 -16.10 -23.29 -17.06
C ASP A 382 -16.74 -22.20 -16.18
N VAL A 383 -16.44 -20.96 -16.57
CA VAL A 383 -16.74 -19.70 -15.87
C VAL A 383 -18.22 -19.55 -15.49
N ARG A 384 -19.12 -20.15 -16.28
CA ARG A 384 -20.59 -20.03 -16.12
C ARG A 384 -21.16 -20.67 -14.86
N PHE A 385 -20.40 -21.51 -14.15
CA PHE A 385 -20.81 -22.02 -12.85
C PHE A 385 -20.91 -20.91 -11.78
N TYR A 386 -20.17 -19.82 -11.94
CA TYR A 386 -20.00 -18.79 -10.91
C TYR A 386 -21.02 -17.64 -10.96
N ASP A 387 -21.75 -17.47 -12.08
CA ASP A 387 -22.58 -16.29 -12.34
C ASP A 387 -23.73 -16.09 -11.34
N GLU A 388 -24.31 -17.15 -10.77
CA GLU A 388 -25.40 -17.01 -9.79
C GLU A 388 -24.95 -16.42 -8.44
N TYR A 389 -23.67 -16.56 -8.12
CA TYR A 389 -23.01 -16.09 -6.89
C TYR A 389 -22.51 -14.65 -7.03
N ALA A 390 -22.26 -14.16 -8.25
CA ALA A 390 -21.74 -12.83 -8.54
C ALA A 390 -22.61 -11.69 -7.97
N GLY A 391 -22.01 -10.75 -7.25
CA GLY A 391 -22.68 -9.55 -6.75
C GLY A 391 -22.19 -9.06 -5.39
N GLU A 392 -22.92 -8.07 -4.89
CA GLU A 392 -22.62 -7.33 -3.66
C GLU A 392 -23.25 -7.98 -2.41
N TYR A 393 -22.46 -8.09 -1.34
CA TYR A 393 -22.83 -8.66 -0.03
C TYR A 393 -22.40 -7.72 1.09
N ILE A 394 -23.29 -7.43 2.04
CA ILE A 394 -23.07 -6.43 3.09
C ILE A 394 -22.42 -7.10 4.31
N ALA A 395 -21.18 -6.75 4.61
CA ALA A 395 -20.55 -7.06 5.88
C ALA A 395 -21.08 -6.10 6.97
N ASN A 396 -21.31 -6.63 8.18
CA ASN A 396 -21.67 -5.83 9.34
C ASN A 396 -20.86 -6.24 10.59
N PHE A 397 -19.53 -6.40 10.43
CA PHE A 397 -18.67 -6.95 11.47
C PHE A 397 -17.29 -6.29 11.56
N GLY A 398 -16.83 -6.02 12.79
CA GLY A 398 -15.49 -5.47 13.08
C GLY A 398 -15.19 -4.17 12.29
N PRO A 399 -14.05 -4.08 11.57
CA PRO A 399 -13.71 -2.89 10.79
C PRO A 399 -14.56 -2.74 9.50
N PHE A 400 -15.38 -3.74 9.18
CA PHE A 400 -16.18 -3.85 7.97
C PHE A 400 -17.67 -3.51 8.19
N LYS A 401 -18.01 -2.81 9.29
CA LYS A 401 -19.38 -2.36 9.56
C LYS A 401 -19.95 -1.57 8.38
N ASP A 402 -21.11 -1.99 7.88
CA ASP A 402 -21.83 -1.40 6.75
C ASP A 402 -21.01 -1.32 5.43
N THR A 403 -20.08 -2.26 5.20
CA THR A 403 -19.24 -2.29 3.98
C THR A 403 -19.64 -3.39 3.00
N VAL A 404 -19.48 -3.14 1.70
CA VAL A 404 -19.95 -4.04 0.64
C VAL A 404 -18.79 -4.88 0.09
N PHE A 405 -18.79 -6.17 0.40
CA PHE A 405 -17.91 -7.17 -0.23
C PHE A 405 -18.52 -7.55 -1.59
N THR A 406 -17.69 -7.77 -2.60
CA THR A 406 -18.19 -8.18 -3.93
C THR A 406 -17.63 -9.54 -4.28
N PHE A 407 -18.48 -10.57 -4.39
CA PHE A 407 -18.08 -11.81 -5.06
C PHE A 407 -18.17 -11.59 -6.56
N MET A 408 -17.12 -11.98 -7.28
CA MET A 408 -16.98 -11.77 -8.71
C MET A 408 -16.18 -12.92 -9.33
N VAL A 409 -16.17 -12.97 -10.65
CA VAL A 409 -15.29 -13.86 -11.41
C VAL A 409 -14.28 -12.98 -12.13
N ARG A 410 -12.99 -13.32 -12.01
CA ARG A 410 -11.91 -12.62 -12.68
C ARG A 410 -11.01 -13.67 -13.32
N ASP A 411 -10.81 -13.54 -14.63
CA ASP A 411 -9.93 -14.43 -15.41
C ASP A 411 -10.26 -15.92 -15.22
N GLY A 412 -11.56 -16.23 -15.11
CA GLY A 412 -12.09 -17.58 -14.88
C GLY A 412 -12.07 -18.06 -13.42
N VAL A 413 -11.39 -17.34 -12.52
CA VAL A 413 -11.23 -17.70 -11.11
C VAL A 413 -12.30 -17.00 -10.25
N PRO A 414 -12.98 -17.70 -9.33
CA PRO A 414 -13.90 -17.07 -8.37
C PRO A 414 -13.11 -16.23 -7.34
N ALA A 415 -13.58 -15.04 -7.04
CA ALA A 415 -12.85 -14.09 -6.19
C ALA A 415 -13.79 -13.21 -5.35
N VAL A 416 -13.26 -12.64 -4.25
CA VAL A 416 -13.97 -11.68 -3.39
C VAL A 416 -13.16 -10.40 -3.26
N ASP A 417 -13.74 -9.26 -3.66
CA ASP A 417 -13.28 -7.95 -3.23
C ASP A 417 -13.62 -7.72 -1.75
N VAL A 418 -12.61 -7.39 -0.96
CA VAL A 418 -12.68 -7.14 0.48
C VAL A 418 -12.40 -5.64 0.71
N PRO A 419 -13.40 -4.82 1.10
CA PRO A 419 -13.32 -3.36 1.09
C PRO A 419 -12.07 -2.75 1.72
N GLY A 420 -11.26 -2.11 0.87
CA GLY A 420 -10.01 -1.46 1.29
C GLY A 420 -8.86 -2.42 1.62
N GLN A 421 -8.94 -3.66 1.12
CA GLN A 421 -7.84 -4.63 1.02
C GLN A 421 -7.57 -4.92 -0.48
N ARG A 422 -7.16 -6.14 -0.82
CA ARG A 422 -7.10 -6.62 -2.22
C ARG A 422 -8.35 -7.44 -2.55
N VAL A 423 -8.57 -7.67 -3.85
CA VAL A 423 -9.36 -8.82 -4.31
C VAL A 423 -8.61 -10.10 -3.93
N TYR A 424 -9.34 -11.08 -3.39
CA TYR A 424 -8.82 -12.38 -3.01
C TYR A 424 -9.41 -13.47 -3.90
N ASP A 425 -8.55 -14.12 -4.67
CA ASP A 425 -8.90 -15.31 -5.44
C ASP A 425 -9.19 -16.48 -4.49
N LEU A 426 -10.14 -17.34 -4.89
CA LEU A 426 -10.58 -18.51 -4.15
C LEU A 426 -10.19 -19.80 -4.88
N LYS A 427 -10.16 -20.89 -4.12
CA LYS A 427 -10.25 -22.25 -4.64
C LYS A 427 -11.72 -22.58 -4.92
N ASP A 428 -11.97 -23.52 -5.82
CA ASP A 428 -13.26 -24.19 -6.00
C ASP A 428 -13.87 -24.62 -4.64
N PRO A 429 -15.21 -24.73 -4.53
CA PRO A 429 -15.85 -25.26 -3.33
C PRO A 429 -15.43 -26.70 -3.02
N ASP A 430 -15.19 -26.98 -1.73
CA ASP A 430 -15.10 -28.36 -1.22
C ASP A 430 -16.46 -29.07 -1.24
N GLU A 431 -16.48 -30.35 -0.83
CA GLU A 431 -17.70 -31.17 -0.71
C GLU A 431 -18.78 -30.58 0.22
N LYS A 432 -18.43 -29.56 1.03
CA LYS A 432 -19.31 -28.86 1.98
C LYS A 432 -19.68 -27.45 1.49
N GLY A 433 -19.33 -27.10 0.24
CA GLY A 433 -19.60 -25.81 -0.36
C GLY A 433 -18.71 -24.68 0.16
N LYS A 434 -17.54 -24.98 0.72
CA LYS A 434 -16.57 -23.99 1.22
C LYS A 434 -15.48 -23.68 0.20
N TRP A 435 -15.40 -22.41 -0.17
CA TRP A 435 -14.49 -21.85 -1.14
C TRP A 435 -13.31 -21.23 -0.37
N PHE A 436 -12.24 -21.99 -0.21
CA PHE A 436 -11.09 -21.54 0.57
C PHE A 436 -10.33 -20.44 -0.18
N PHE A 437 -9.76 -19.48 0.55
CA PHE A 437 -8.95 -18.44 -0.07
C PHE A 437 -7.71 -19.10 -0.68
N ARG A 438 -7.34 -18.78 -1.93
CA ARG A 438 -6.22 -19.43 -2.63
C ARG A 438 -4.89 -19.27 -1.85
N LEU A 439 -4.82 -18.22 -1.04
CA LEU A 439 -3.72 -17.84 -0.14
C LEU A 439 -3.74 -18.53 1.24
N THR A 440 -4.85 -19.16 1.70
CA THR A 440 -4.88 -19.87 2.98
C THR A 440 -6.11 -20.79 3.14
N ASP A 441 -5.85 -22.02 3.60
CA ASP A 441 -6.89 -23.00 3.96
C ASP A 441 -7.51 -22.77 5.35
N THR A 442 -7.22 -21.64 6.01
CA THR A 442 -7.84 -21.25 7.29
C THR A 442 -8.98 -20.23 7.14
N ILE A 443 -9.19 -19.71 5.93
CA ILE A 443 -10.25 -18.75 5.58
C ILE A 443 -11.00 -19.27 4.36
N ALA A 444 -12.33 -19.25 4.41
CA ALA A 444 -13.20 -19.62 3.30
C ALA A 444 -14.43 -18.74 3.23
N ILE A 445 -15.16 -18.77 2.10
CA ILE A 445 -16.57 -18.40 2.06
C ILE A 445 -17.46 -19.63 1.82
N SER A 446 -18.76 -19.49 2.08
CA SER A 446 -19.84 -20.35 1.56
C SER A 446 -21.06 -19.47 1.24
N PHE A 447 -22.14 -20.06 0.71
CA PHE A 447 -23.33 -19.31 0.29
C PHE A 447 -24.63 -19.93 0.82
N ASP A 448 -25.46 -19.12 1.47
CA ASP A 448 -26.81 -19.51 1.88
C ASP A 448 -27.81 -19.21 0.76
N ARG A 449 -28.73 -20.15 0.52
CA ARG A 449 -29.86 -19.99 -0.42
C ARG A 449 -31.15 -19.68 0.33
N GLY A 450 -31.89 -18.69 -0.16
CA GLY A 450 -33.19 -18.30 0.41
C GLY A 450 -34.35 -19.19 -0.05
N PRO A 451 -35.60 -18.94 0.41
CA PRO A 451 -36.78 -19.80 0.17
C PRO A 451 -37.19 -20.03 -1.31
N LYS A 452 -36.52 -19.39 -2.27
CA LYS A 452 -36.71 -19.58 -3.72
C LYS A 452 -35.45 -20.10 -4.43
N GLY A 453 -34.55 -20.78 -3.70
CA GLY A 453 -33.31 -21.39 -4.23
C GLY A 453 -32.19 -20.43 -4.62
N LYS A 454 -32.47 -19.13 -4.78
CA LYS A 454 -31.46 -18.10 -5.07
C LYS A 454 -30.53 -17.85 -3.88
N VAL A 455 -29.24 -17.62 -4.15
CA VAL A 455 -28.24 -17.20 -3.16
C VAL A 455 -28.66 -15.87 -2.53
N ALA A 456 -28.82 -15.88 -1.20
CA ALA A 456 -29.38 -14.79 -0.39
C ALA A 456 -28.35 -14.18 0.58
N ALA A 457 -27.31 -14.92 0.96
CA ALA A 457 -26.17 -14.43 1.72
C ALA A 457 -24.89 -15.18 1.35
N MET A 458 -23.76 -14.54 1.59
CA MET A 458 -22.43 -15.16 1.64
C MET A 458 -22.04 -15.30 3.12
N ARG A 459 -21.36 -16.37 3.51
CA ARG A 459 -20.84 -16.56 4.88
C ARG A 459 -19.33 -16.65 4.82
N MET A 460 -18.62 -15.85 5.61
CA MET A 460 -17.16 -15.88 5.72
C MET A 460 -16.72 -16.68 6.95
N HIS A 461 -15.95 -17.74 6.72
CA HIS A 461 -15.35 -18.59 7.74
C HIS A 461 -13.91 -18.13 8.02
N GLN A 462 -13.57 -17.81 9.26
CA GLN A 462 -12.20 -17.44 9.65
C GLN A 462 -11.93 -17.76 11.12
N ASN A 463 -10.83 -18.47 11.42
CA ASN A 463 -10.38 -18.76 12.79
C ASN A 463 -11.46 -19.37 13.71
N GLY A 464 -12.32 -20.25 13.17
CA GLY A 464 -13.43 -20.85 13.91
C GLY A 464 -14.62 -19.90 14.17
N MET A 465 -14.69 -18.78 13.44
CA MET A 465 -15.81 -17.84 13.46
C MET A 465 -16.49 -17.77 12.09
N ASP A 466 -17.81 -17.58 12.10
CA ASP A 466 -18.68 -17.63 10.92
C ASP A 466 -19.48 -16.32 10.78
N PHE A 467 -19.08 -15.45 9.87
CA PHE A 467 -19.71 -14.14 9.65
C PHE A 467 -20.76 -14.21 8.54
N ASP A 468 -22.01 -13.81 8.82
CA ASP A 468 -23.06 -13.64 7.81
C ASP A 468 -22.85 -12.32 7.03
N LEU A 469 -22.91 -12.37 5.70
CA LEU A 469 -22.94 -11.22 4.79
C LEU A 469 -24.17 -11.30 3.86
N PRO A 470 -25.31 -10.67 4.23
CA PRO A 470 -26.52 -10.65 3.41
C PRO A 470 -26.30 -10.03 2.02
N ARG A 471 -26.87 -10.64 0.97
CA ARG A 471 -26.75 -10.11 -0.41
C ARG A 471 -27.50 -8.79 -0.53
N LYS A 472 -26.85 -7.75 -1.03
CA LYS A 472 -27.39 -6.39 -1.16
C LYS A 472 -28.69 -6.42 -1.98
N GLY A 473 -29.75 -5.80 -1.47
CA GLY A 473 -31.07 -5.80 -2.10
C GLY A 473 -31.91 -7.07 -1.86
N VAL A 474 -31.42 -8.08 -1.15
CA VAL A 474 -32.22 -9.22 -0.67
C VAL A 474 -32.66 -8.96 0.78
N PRO A 475 -33.98 -8.81 1.06
CA PRO A 475 -34.44 -8.57 2.42
C PRO A 475 -34.17 -9.75 3.35
N ILE A 476 -33.63 -9.46 4.53
CA ILE A 476 -33.48 -10.43 5.61
C ILE A 476 -34.86 -10.63 6.24
N VAL A 477 -35.46 -11.81 6.05
CA VAL A 477 -36.76 -12.13 6.66
C VAL A 477 -36.59 -12.25 8.17
N ALA A 478 -37.39 -11.49 8.92
CA ALA A 478 -37.35 -11.50 10.38
C ALA A 478 -37.74 -12.89 10.93
N GLU A 479 -36.80 -13.53 11.65
CA GLU A 479 -36.99 -14.86 12.25
C GLU A 479 -38.03 -14.86 13.39
N ILE A 480 -38.27 -13.69 13.97
CA ILE A 480 -39.36 -13.38 14.90
C ILE A 480 -39.77 -11.92 14.70
N ASP A 481 -41.03 -11.61 14.99
CA ASP A 481 -41.53 -10.23 15.15
C ASP A 481 -40.57 -9.39 16.05
N PRO A 482 -39.93 -8.33 15.52
CA PRO A 482 -39.00 -7.49 16.27
C PRO A 482 -39.61 -6.80 17.49
N ALA A 483 -40.94 -6.60 17.56
CA ALA A 483 -41.59 -6.06 18.75
C ALA A 483 -41.37 -6.97 19.97
N LYS A 484 -41.28 -8.29 19.77
CA LYS A 484 -41.00 -9.29 20.82
C LYS A 484 -39.55 -9.28 21.30
N LEU A 485 -38.66 -8.56 20.61
CA LEU A 485 -37.26 -8.37 21.00
C LEU A 485 -37.01 -7.11 21.84
N GLN A 486 -37.94 -6.13 21.81
CA GLN A 486 -37.80 -4.83 22.49
C GLN A 486 -37.50 -4.96 24.00
N LYS A 487 -38.07 -5.96 24.68
CA LYS A 487 -37.91 -6.15 26.13
C LYS A 487 -36.46 -6.47 26.57
N TYR A 488 -35.61 -6.94 25.68
CA TYR A 488 -34.22 -7.31 25.98
C TYR A 488 -33.23 -6.15 25.82
N LEU A 489 -33.63 -5.02 25.25
CA LEU A 489 -32.69 -3.98 24.81
C LEU A 489 -32.13 -3.13 25.97
N GLY A 490 -30.96 -2.52 25.72
CA GLY A 490 -30.28 -1.60 26.64
C GLY A 490 -28.91 -2.11 27.12
N SER A 491 -28.37 -1.42 28.14
CA SER A 491 -26.98 -1.57 28.58
C SER A 491 -26.81 -2.63 29.68
N TYR A 492 -25.75 -3.45 29.60
CA TYR A 492 -25.43 -4.51 30.57
C TYR A 492 -23.94 -4.53 30.89
N ARG A 493 -23.57 -4.57 32.18
CA ARG A 493 -22.17 -4.43 32.62
C ARG A 493 -21.48 -5.79 32.71
N SER A 494 -20.77 -6.19 31.66
CA SER A 494 -20.02 -7.45 31.58
C SER A 494 -18.60 -7.33 32.12
N LYS A 495 -18.18 -8.33 32.90
CA LYS A 495 -16.79 -8.50 33.36
C LYS A 495 -15.92 -9.05 32.23
N ILE A 496 -16.40 -10.04 31.47
CA ILE A 496 -15.59 -10.69 30.42
C ILE A 496 -15.36 -9.78 29.20
N PHE A 497 -16.33 -8.91 28.88
CA PHE A 497 -16.20 -7.91 27.81
C PHE A 497 -15.60 -6.58 28.30
N LYS A 498 -15.26 -6.48 29.59
CA LYS A 498 -14.56 -5.34 30.23
C LYS A 498 -15.26 -3.99 30.09
N GLY A 499 -16.60 -3.97 30.18
CA GLY A 499 -17.37 -2.74 30.06
C GLY A 499 -18.87 -2.98 29.96
N ASN A 500 -19.60 -1.94 29.57
CA ASN A 500 -21.00 -2.08 29.19
C ASN A 500 -21.10 -2.71 27.79
N VAL A 501 -22.14 -3.51 27.56
CA VAL A 501 -22.50 -4.12 26.29
C VAL A 501 -23.95 -3.74 26.01
N GLU A 502 -24.21 -3.19 24.84
CA GLU A 502 -25.56 -2.79 24.45
C GLU A 502 -26.27 -3.94 23.74
N VAL A 503 -27.43 -4.34 24.25
CA VAL A 503 -28.31 -5.28 23.54
C VAL A 503 -29.17 -4.46 22.57
N ILE A 504 -28.98 -4.70 21.27
CA ILE A 504 -29.62 -3.96 20.17
C ILE A 504 -30.40 -4.91 19.24
N ILE A 505 -31.23 -4.34 18.36
CA ILE A 505 -31.77 -5.06 17.19
C ILE A 505 -30.94 -4.69 15.97
N GLN A 506 -30.33 -5.68 15.32
CA GLN A 506 -29.61 -5.55 14.05
C GLN A 506 -30.12 -6.63 13.10
N ASN A 507 -30.35 -6.32 11.82
CA ASN A 507 -30.80 -7.32 10.83
C ASN A 507 -32.06 -8.12 11.26
N HIS A 508 -32.99 -7.46 11.95
CA HIS A 508 -34.19 -8.05 12.60
C HIS A 508 -33.90 -9.12 13.68
N ARG A 509 -32.64 -9.25 14.12
CA ARG A 509 -32.15 -10.19 15.14
C ARG A 509 -31.73 -9.43 16.40
N LEU A 510 -31.65 -10.14 17.52
CA LEU A 510 -31.10 -9.62 18.77
C LEU A 510 -29.56 -9.73 18.73
N SER A 511 -28.84 -8.68 19.14
CA SER A 511 -27.38 -8.61 19.02
C SER A 511 -26.73 -7.94 20.22
N LEU A 512 -25.49 -8.34 20.54
CA LEU A 512 -24.65 -7.72 21.56
C LEU A 512 -23.64 -6.77 20.90
N ASP A 513 -23.83 -5.46 20.97
CA ASP A 513 -22.82 -4.48 20.54
C ASP A 513 -21.82 -4.24 21.67
N ILE A 514 -20.59 -4.70 21.44
CA ILE A 514 -19.50 -4.68 22.42
C ILE A 514 -18.55 -3.52 22.06
N PRO A 515 -18.36 -2.50 22.91
CA PRO A 515 -17.58 -1.32 22.60
C PRO A 515 -16.16 -1.62 22.11
N ASN A 516 -15.76 -0.94 21.03
CA ASN A 516 -14.49 -1.15 20.31
C ASN A 516 -14.28 -2.57 19.71
N GLN A 517 -15.32 -3.41 19.69
CA GLN A 517 -15.29 -4.74 19.07
C GLN A 517 -16.32 -4.81 17.93
N MET A 518 -17.17 -5.85 17.91
CA MET A 518 -18.17 -6.10 16.86
C MET A 518 -19.51 -6.42 17.48
N ALA A 519 -20.61 -6.06 16.80
CA ALA A 519 -21.93 -6.54 17.14
C ALA A 519 -22.00 -8.07 16.93
N ILE A 520 -22.40 -8.81 17.96
CA ILE A 520 -22.53 -10.25 17.94
C ILE A 520 -24.01 -10.59 17.78
N GLU A 521 -24.42 -10.94 16.57
CA GLU A 521 -25.79 -11.41 16.29
C GLU A 521 -26.06 -12.78 16.94
N LEU A 522 -27.28 -12.93 17.44
CA LEU A 522 -27.74 -14.14 18.13
C LEU A 522 -28.77 -14.91 17.29
N HIS A 523 -28.92 -16.19 17.61
CA HIS A 523 -30.06 -17.00 17.19
C HIS A 523 -31.31 -16.72 18.06
N LEU A 524 -32.44 -17.28 17.63
CA LEU A 524 -33.56 -17.56 18.53
C LEU A 524 -33.11 -18.52 19.66
N PRO A 525 -33.84 -18.61 20.79
CA PRO A 525 -33.50 -19.56 21.85
C PRO A 525 -33.51 -21.00 21.33
N GLY A 526 -32.47 -21.76 21.67
CA GLY A 526 -32.37 -23.19 21.39
C GLY A 526 -33.23 -24.05 22.33
N ALA A 527 -33.11 -25.37 22.19
CA ALA A 527 -33.79 -26.32 23.06
C ALA A 527 -33.27 -26.29 24.53
N ASP A 528 -32.11 -25.69 24.77
CA ASP A 528 -31.54 -25.39 26.09
C ASP A 528 -32.02 -24.05 26.67
N GLY A 529 -32.89 -23.33 25.95
CA GLY A 529 -33.37 -21.99 26.30
C GLY A 529 -32.39 -20.85 25.98
N ARG A 530 -31.17 -21.14 25.52
CA ARG A 530 -30.12 -20.14 25.31
C ARG A 530 -30.05 -19.67 23.86
N ARG A 531 -29.61 -18.43 23.68
CA ARG A 531 -29.38 -17.81 22.37
C ARG A 531 -27.91 -17.95 22.00
N HIS A 532 -27.60 -18.84 21.08
CA HIS A 532 -26.24 -19.01 20.58
C HIS A 532 -25.80 -17.82 19.71
N ALA A 533 -24.54 -17.44 19.81
CA ALA A 533 -23.93 -16.40 18.99
C ALA A 533 -23.57 -16.95 17.60
N ARG A 534 -24.08 -16.33 16.54
CA ARG A 534 -23.90 -16.79 15.15
C ARG A 534 -22.42 -16.92 14.78
N ILE A 535 -21.65 -15.89 15.10
CA ILE A 535 -20.23 -15.83 14.78
C ILE A 535 -19.36 -16.76 15.63
N ARG A 536 -19.88 -17.32 16.74
CA ARG A 536 -19.15 -18.18 17.68
C ARG A 536 -20.12 -19.17 18.35
N PRO A 537 -20.50 -20.29 17.71
CA PRO A 537 -21.54 -21.20 18.22
C PRO A 537 -21.28 -21.77 19.62
N LYS A 538 -20.02 -21.87 20.05
CA LYS A 538 -19.60 -22.25 21.42
C LYS A 538 -19.96 -21.21 22.50
N MET A 539 -20.40 -20.01 22.13
CA MET A 539 -20.85 -18.96 23.04
C MET A 539 -22.36 -18.79 22.92
N SER A 540 -23.06 -18.71 24.05
CA SER A 540 -24.50 -18.43 24.09
C SER A 540 -24.85 -17.54 25.28
N ILE A 541 -26.05 -16.95 25.26
CA ILE A 541 -26.60 -16.20 26.39
C ILE A 541 -28.01 -16.64 26.77
N ASP A 542 -28.36 -16.49 28.04
CA ASP A 542 -29.75 -16.35 28.47
C ASP A 542 -29.92 -15.02 29.24
N PHE A 543 -31.14 -14.75 29.69
CA PHE A 543 -31.48 -13.52 30.40
C PHE A 543 -32.15 -13.86 31.74
N ASP A 544 -31.69 -13.20 32.81
CA ASP A 544 -32.34 -13.27 34.12
C ASP A 544 -33.52 -12.28 34.16
N HIS A 545 -34.57 -12.65 34.88
CA HIS A 545 -35.82 -11.90 35.02
C HIS A 545 -36.13 -11.61 36.50
N ASP A 546 -36.78 -10.48 36.80
CA ASP A 546 -37.42 -10.25 38.11
C ASP A 546 -38.80 -10.92 38.22
N GLU A 547 -39.42 -10.85 39.40
CA GLU A 547 -40.77 -11.37 39.67
C GLU A 547 -41.87 -10.72 38.80
N LYS A 548 -41.57 -9.60 38.13
CA LYS A 548 -42.46 -8.87 37.20
C LYS A 548 -42.14 -9.19 35.74
N GLY A 549 -41.20 -10.10 35.48
CA GLY A 549 -40.75 -10.51 34.14
C GLY A 549 -39.83 -9.52 33.43
N GLN A 550 -39.37 -8.46 34.10
CA GLN A 550 -38.41 -7.50 33.54
C GLN A 550 -37.00 -8.10 33.48
N ILE A 551 -36.26 -7.80 32.42
CA ILE A 551 -34.88 -8.27 32.26
C ILE A 551 -33.96 -7.54 33.25
N THR A 552 -33.26 -8.32 34.09
CA THR A 552 -32.34 -7.82 35.12
C THR A 552 -30.86 -8.10 34.81
N ALA A 553 -30.55 -9.12 34.01
CA ALA A 553 -29.20 -9.43 33.54
C ALA A 553 -29.24 -10.19 32.21
N PHE A 554 -28.09 -10.30 31.53
CA PHE A 554 -27.81 -11.42 30.65
C PHE A 554 -26.63 -12.24 31.17
N ASN A 555 -26.68 -13.54 30.97
CA ASN A 555 -25.60 -14.46 31.36
C ASN A 555 -24.84 -14.89 30.13
N VAL A 556 -23.51 -14.97 30.20
CA VAL A 556 -22.70 -15.47 29.08
C VAL A 556 -22.20 -16.86 29.39
N TYR A 557 -22.43 -17.77 28.46
CA TYR A 557 -21.94 -19.13 28.48
C TYR A 557 -20.84 -19.33 27.45
N ARG A 558 -19.88 -20.20 27.76
CA ARG A 558 -18.89 -20.73 26.81
C ARG A 558 -18.76 -22.21 27.02
N ASP A 559 -18.86 -22.98 25.95
CA ASP A 559 -18.77 -24.45 25.96
C ASP A 559 -19.76 -25.11 26.95
N GLY A 560 -20.89 -24.44 27.21
CA GLY A 560 -21.95 -24.87 28.12
C GLY A 560 -21.90 -24.23 29.52
N GLU A 561 -20.73 -23.79 29.98
CA GLU A 561 -20.49 -23.24 31.32
C GLU A 561 -20.77 -21.74 31.42
N LYS A 562 -21.34 -21.26 32.54
CA LYS A 562 -21.62 -19.83 32.80
C LYS A 562 -20.33 -19.11 33.18
N ILE A 563 -19.81 -18.27 32.28
CA ILE A 563 -18.54 -17.54 32.44
C ILE A 563 -18.72 -16.06 32.81
N ASP A 564 -19.93 -15.50 32.64
CA ASP A 564 -20.27 -14.18 33.18
C ASP A 564 -21.76 -14.10 33.54
N SER A 565 -22.08 -13.16 34.43
CA SER A 565 -23.43 -12.64 34.60
C SER A 565 -23.29 -11.12 34.53
N ALA A 566 -23.76 -10.55 33.43
CA ALA A 566 -23.72 -9.13 33.15
C ALA A 566 -25.06 -8.52 33.62
N PRO A 567 -25.13 -7.98 34.85
CA PRO A 567 -26.33 -7.27 35.29
C PRO A 567 -26.62 -6.15 34.31
N ARG A 568 -27.91 -5.97 33.99
CA ARG A 568 -28.40 -4.80 33.27
C ARG A 568 -27.97 -3.59 34.09
N ALA A 569 -27.37 -2.61 33.44
CA ALA A 569 -26.78 -1.46 34.11
C ALA A 569 -27.91 -0.58 34.67
N ALA A 570 -28.32 -0.86 35.91
CA ALA A 570 -29.15 0.05 36.71
C ALA A 570 -28.48 1.43 36.67
N GLU A 571 -29.19 2.40 36.10
CA GLU A 571 -28.63 3.51 35.30
C GLU A 571 -27.30 4.05 35.84
N ILE A 572 -26.18 3.56 35.28
CA ILE A 572 -24.86 4.01 35.71
C ILE A 572 -24.58 5.38 35.10
N THR A 573 -25.08 6.41 35.78
CA THR A 573 -24.52 7.75 35.76
C THR A 573 -23.00 7.65 36.00
N SER A 574 -22.13 8.27 35.20
CA SER A 574 -22.36 9.19 34.09
C SER A 574 -22.73 8.51 32.77
N ALA A 575 -23.69 9.10 32.04
CA ALA A 575 -23.79 8.90 30.59
C ALA A 575 -22.47 9.26 29.88
N LEU A 576 -22.30 8.84 28.62
CA LEU A 576 -21.32 9.49 27.75
C LEU A 576 -21.70 10.98 27.64
N PRO A 577 -20.73 11.92 27.70
CA PRO A 577 -21.02 13.31 27.43
C PRO A 577 -21.63 13.44 26.04
N THR A 578 -22.65 14.29 25.91
CA THR A 578 -23.17 14.70 24.61
C THR A 578 -22.08 15.43 23.83
N LEU A 579 -22.25 15.62 22.53
CA LEU A 579 -21.33 16.47 21.76
C LEU A 579 -21.24 17.87 22.38
N GLU A 580 -22.38 18.45 22.77
CA GLU A 580 -22.45 19.78 23.36
C GLU A 580 -21.76 19.87 24.73
N ASP A 581 -21.78 18.82 25.57
CA ASP A 581 -20.97 18.78 26.80
C ASP A 581 -19.46 18.89 26.48
N ILE A 582 -19.01 18.24 25.40
CA ILE A 582 -17.61 18.31 24.95
C ILE A 582 -17.29 19.68 24.33
N MET A 583 -18.21 20.28 23.57
CA MET A 583 -18.03 21.64 23.02
C MET A 583 -18.04 22.70 24.13
N ALA A 584 -18.85 22.51 25.18
CA ALA A 584 -18.87 23.35 26.38
C ALA A 584 -17.57 23.20 27.20
N LEU A 585 -17.10 21.97 27.43
CA LEU A 585 -15.81 21.69 28.07
C LEU A 585 -14.64 22.33 27.30
N ARG A 586 -14.66 22.27 25.96
CA ARG A 586 -13.71 22.97 25.09
C ARG A 586 -13.83 24.48 25.16
N GLN A 587 -14.94 25.03 25.63
CA GLN A 587 -15.30 26.44 25.54
C GLN A 587 -15.38 26.91 24.08
N THR A 588 -15.96 26.10 23.18
CA THR A 588 -15.96 26.36 21.73
C THR A 588 -16.47 27.75 21.38
N GLU A 589 -17.59 28.22 21.95
CA GLU A 589 -18.12 29.56 21.63
C GLU A 589 -17.15 30.69 22.03
N ARG A 590 -16.39 30.53 23.12
CA ARG A 590 -15.30 31.46 23.50
C ARG A 590 -14.16 31.41 22.49
N ARG A 591 -13.75 30.22 22.03
CA ARG A 591 -12.72 30.05 20.99
C ARG A 591 -13.19 30.62 19.64
N LYS A 592 -14.46 30.43 19.26
CA LYS A 592 -15.09 30.93 18.02
C LYS A 592 -15.16 32.46 18.03
N ALA A 593 -15.58 33.06 19.14
CA ALA A 593 -15.54 34.52 19.33
C ALA A 593 -14.11 35.10 19.32
N ALA A 594 -13.13 34.39 19.90
CA ALA A 594 -11.73 34.81 19.86
C ALA A 594 -11.15 34.75 18.43
N LEU A 595 -11.39 33.66 17.69
CA LEU A 595 -10.99 33.50 16.29
C LEU A 595 -11.49 34.66 15.41
N LEU A 596 -12.78 34.98 15.52
CA LEU A 596 -13.40 36.08 14.75
C LEU A 596 -12.86 37.46 15.13
N LYS A 597 -12.47 37.67 16.41
CA LYS A 597 -11.94 38.95 16.90
C LYS A 597 -10.47 39.17 16.54
N SER A 598 -9.68 38.11 16.44
CA SER A 598 -8.21 38.19 16.38
C SER A 598 -7.59 38.26 14.98
N GLY A 599 -8.40 38.28 13.91
CA GLY A 599 -7.89 38.46 12.54
C GLY A 599 -6.86 37.40 12.16
N GLY A 600 -5.76 37.82 11.52
CA GLY A 600 -4.69 36.94 11.09
C GLY A 600 -3.80 36.47 12.23
N PHE A 601 -3.60 35.15 12.31
CA PHE A 601 -2.68 34.46 13.20
C PHE A 601 -1.40 34.02 12.48
N ARG A 602 -0.28 33.99 13.21
CA ARG A 602 0.98 33.38 12.79
C ARG A 602 1.63 32.64 13.94
N PHE A 603 2.05 31.40 13.69
CA PHE A 603 2.86 30.57 14.57
C PHE A 603 4.20 30.31 13.89
N ILE A 604 5.30 30.46 14.63
CA ILE A 604 6.66 30.22 14.14
C ILE A 604 7.34 29.25 15.10
N GLY A 605 8.05 28.26 14.56
CA GLY A 605 8.88 27.37 15.36
C GLY A 605 9.78 26.45 14.54
N LYS A 606 10.12 25.32 15.16
CA LYS A 606 11.02 24.29 14.62
C LYS A 606 10.23 23.07 14.16
N ILE A 607 10.76 22.41 13.15
CA ILE A 607 10.30 21.10 12.69
C ILE A 607 11.49 20.13 12.70
N THR A 608 11.28 18.91 13.17
CA THR A 608 12.32 17.86 13.26
C THR A 608 11.77 16.55 12.71
N MET A 609 12.43 15.98 11.71
CA MET A 609 12.10 14.67 11.13
C MET A 609 13.07 13.64 11.70
N VAL A 610 12.66 12.99 12.79
CA VAL A 610 13.53 12.20 13.69
C VAL A 610 14.22 11.05 12.96
N GLN A 611 13.47 10.34 12.12
CA GLN A 611 13.99 9.22 11.33
C GLN A 611 14.89 9.65 10.16
N ALA A 612 14.87 10.92 9.76
CA ALA A 612 15.73 11.47 8.69
C ALA A 612 16.96 12.24 9.21
N GLY A 613 17.04 12.49 10.52
CA GLY A 613 18.15 13.23 11.13
C GLY A 613 18.23 14.71 10.71
N ILE A 614 17.11 15.32 10.32
CA ILE A 614 17.04 16.73 9.90
C ILE A 614 16.09 17.54 10.78
N SER A 615 16.43 18.82 10.95
CA SER A 615 15.57 19.85 11.53
C SER A 615 15.57 21.08 10.64
N GLY A 616 14.49 21.86 10.73
CA GLY A 616 14.28 23.08 9.96
C GLY A 616 13.35 24.05 10.69
N LYS A 617 12.91 25.09 9.97
CA LYS A 617 11.92 26.05 10.44
C LYS A 617 10.55 25.75 9.86
N VAL A 618 9.51 26.03 10.64
CA VAL A 618 8.11 25.98 10.20
C VAL A 618 7.40 27.27 10.59
N MET A 619 6.61 27.79 9.65
CA MET A 619 5.68 28.89 9.87
C MET A 619 4.28 28.45 9.44
N THR A 620 3.32 28.68 10.31
CA THR A 620 1.89 28.46 10.03
C THR A 620 1.18 29.80 10.15
N ASN A 621 0.40 30.17 9.14
CA ASN A 621 -0.42 31.37 9.11
C ASN A 621 -1.87 30.95 8.86
N PHE A 622 -2.85 31.59 9.50
CA PHE A 622 -4.26 31.42 9.16
C PHE A 622 -5.08 32.68 9.50
N GLU A 623 -6.23 32.87 8.87
CA GLU A 623 -7.13 34.00 9.14
C GLU A 623 -8.58 33.60 8.86
N GLY A 624 -9.45 33.66 9.88
CA GLY A 624 -10.81 33.12 9.77
C GLY A 624 -10.83 31.59 9.88
N THR A 625 -11.62 30.95 9.02
CA THR A 625 -11.93 29.50 9.05
C THR A 625 -11.49 28.74 7.79
N ASP A 626 -11.00 29.46 6.78
CA ASP A 626 -10.85 29.03 5.39
C ASP A 626 -9.43 29.24 4.83
N ARG A 627 -8.79 30.36 5.22
CA ARG A 627 -7.51 30.84 4.71
C ARG A 627 -6.35 30.37 5.60
N TYR A 628 -5.60 29.39 5.10
CA TYR A 628 -4.48 28.72 5.77
C TYR A 628 -3.23 28.70 4.89
N ARG A 629 -2.05 28.83 5.50
CA ARG A 629 -0.76 28.69 4.83
C ARG A 629 0.31 28.07 5.75
N LEU A 630 0.99 27.06 5.25
CA LEU A 630 2.12 26.38 5.86
C LEU A 630 3.37 26.58 5.00
N ASP A 631 4.42 27.11 5.59
CA ASP A 631 5.75 27.24 5.00
C ASP A 631 6.77 26.48 5.86
N ILE A 632 7.37 25.43 5.31
CA ILE A 632 8.44 24.63 5.93
C ILE A 632 9.74 24.87 5.15
N ASN A 633 10.85 25.06 5.87
CA ASN A 633 12.18 25.22 5.31
C ASN A 633 13.18 24.28 6.02
N LEU A 634 13.68 23.29 5.28
CA LEU A 634 14.62 22.26 5.74
C LEU A 634 16.07 22.58 5.29
N GLY A 635 16.36 23.85 5.00
CA GLY A 635 17.64 24.28 4.44
C GLY A 635 17.90 23.66 3.07
N LYS A 636 19.07 23.04 2.91
CA LYS A 636 19.47 22.40 1.64
C LYS A 636 18.64 21.18 1.23
N TYR A 637 17.82 20.64 2.13
CA TYR A 637 16.85 19.58 1.82
C TYR A 637 15.52 20.11 1.27
N GLY A 638 15.42 21.43 1.06
CA GLY A 638 14.34 22.09 0.33
C GLY A 638 13.27 22.71 1.22
N THR A 639 12.22 23.20 0.55
CA THR A 639 11.05 23.81 1.19
C THR A 639 9.78 23.04 0.85
N ILE A 640 8.75 23.21 1.67
CA ILE A 640 7.37 22.79 1.39
C ILE A 640 6.49 23.99 1.67
N HIS A 641 5.71 24.39 0.66
CA HIS A 641 4.71 25.43 0.77
C HIS A 641 3.35 24.81 0.47
N THR A 642 2.37 25.04 1.34
CA THR A 642 0.97 24.66 1.14
C THR A 642 0.10 25.85 1.52
N ALA A 643 -0.91 26.17 0.72
CA ALA A 643 -1.92 27.16 1.10
C ALA A 643 -3.32 26.76 0.62
N SER A 644 -4.32 27.26 1.34
CA SER A 644 -5.76 27.18 1.05
C SER A 644 -6.35 28.57 1.23
N ASN A 645 -7.24 28.99 0.34
CA ASN A 645 -8.07 30.18 0.52
C ASN A 645 -9.57 29.87 0.71
N GLY A 646 -9.91 28.63 1.08
CA GLY A 646 -11.29 28.14 1.13
C GLY A 646 -11.74 27.57 -0.20
N GLU A 647 -11.66 28.35 -1.27
CA GLU A 647 -12.11 27.94 -2.62
C GLU A 647 -11.08 27.07 -3.36
N ARG A 648 -9.79 27.37 -3.18
CA ARG A 648 -8.66 26.73 -3.85
C ARG A 648 -7.61 26.33 -2.81
N ALA A 649 -6.90 25.25 -3.06
CA ALA A 649 -5.72 24.87 -2.30
C ALA A 649 -4.63 24.33 -3.23
N ALA A 650 -3.36 24.62 -2.90
CA ALA A 650 -2.23 24.16 -3.69
C ALA A 650 -1.00 23.91 -2.82
N SER A 651 -0.05 23.14 -3.34
CA SER A 651 1.25 22.88 -2.71
C SER A 651 2.40 22.86 -3.72
N MET A 652 3.60 23.26 -3.28
CA MET A 652 4.82 23.29 -4.10
C MET A 652 6.10 23.25 -3.25
N GLY A 653 7.26 23.02 -3.89
CA GLY A 653 8.58 23.06 -3.27
C GLY A 653 9.39 21.84 -3.71
N ILE A 654 9.66 20.91 -2.78
CA ILE A 654 10.17 19.56 -3.07
C ILE A 654 9.33 18.83 -4.14
N GLN A 655 8.02 19.05 -4.15
CA GLN A 655 7.10 18.56 -5.17
C GLN A 655 6.77 19.68 -6.18
N PRO A 656 6.56 19.35 -7.47
CA PRO A 656 6.04 20.29 -8.46
C PRO A 656 4.74 20.95 -8.02
N TYR A 657 4.44 22.13 -8.58
CA TYR A 657 3.19 22.84 -8.29
C TYR A 657 1.99 21.92 -8.56
N THR A 658 1.22 21.70 -7.50
CA THR A 658 0.06 20.82 -7.49
C THR A 658 -1.11 21.62 -6.91
N GLU A 659 -2.04 22.01 -7.77
CA GLU A 659 -3.35 22.51 -7.36
C GLU A 659 -4.26 21.32 -7.02
N HIS A 660 -4.89 21.37 -5.85
CA HIS A 660 -5.73 20.31 -5.30
C HIS A 660 -7.19 20.58 -5.65
N LYS A 661 -7.88 19.54 -6.11
CA LYS A 661 -9.31 19.54 -6.47
C LYS A 661 -10.02 18.49 -5.58
N GLY A 662 -11.31 18.26 -5.79
CA GLY A 662 -12.04 17.12 -5.23
C GLY A 662 -11.81 16.82 -3.73
N LYS A 663 -11.41 15.58 -3.44
CA LYS A 663 -11.16 15.05 -2.09
C LYS A 663 -9.80 15.50 -1.51
N TYR A 664 -8.84 15.93 -2.34
CA TYR A 664 -7.59 16.51 -1.85
C TYR A 664 -7.79 17.97 -1.40
N LEU A 665 -8.59 18.78 -2.10
CA LEU A 665 -8.99 20.13 -1.69
C LEU A 665 -9.70 20.10 -0.34
N GLU A 666 -10.70 19.23 -0.19
CA GLU A 666 -11.43 19.02 1.06
C GLU A 666 -10.51 18.60 2.22
N GLN A 667 -9.46 17.82 1.95
CA GLN A 667 -8.44 17.48 2.94
C GLN A 667 -7.58 18.69 3.33
N MET A 668 -7.17 19.54 2.37
CA MET A 668 -6.39 20.74 2.65
C MET A 668 -7.19 21.80 3.42
N GLN A 669 -8.50 21.92 3.16
CA GLN A 669 -9.42 22.70 3.99
C GLN A 669 -9.45 22.14 5.43
N LYS A 670 -9.48 20.81 5.59
CA LYS A 670 -9.53 20.12 6.90
C LYS A 670 -8.19 20.05 7.66
N ASP A 671 -7.09 20.55 7.11
CA ASP A 671 -5.84 20.80 7.84
C ASP A 671 -5.72 22.27 8.35
N HIS A 672 -6.75 23.12 8.11
CA HIS A 672 -6.83 24.48 8.66
C HIS A 672 -6.97 24.46 10.20
N PRO A 673 -6.15 25.19 11.00
CA PRO A 673 -6.16 25.09 12.47
C PRO A 673 -7.49 25.42 13.16
N ALA A 674 -8.34 26.26 12.56
CA ALA A 674 -9.69 26.53 13.07
C ALA A 674 -10.64 25.30 13.04
N VAL A 675 -10.29 24.21 12.34
CA VAL A 675 -11.05 22.95 12.39
C VAL A 675 -11.14 22.41 13.83
N ASP A 676 -10.13 22.65 14.66
CA ASP A 676 -10.13 22.30 16.08
C ASP A 676 -10.78 23.36 17.00
N VAL A 677 -11.35 24.44 16.46
CA VAL A 677 -12.21 25.36 17.23
C VAL A 677 -13.64 24.81 17.33
N ASP A 678 -14.22 24.44 16.19
CA ASP A 678 -15.56 23.86 16.10
C ASP A 678 -15.62 22.83 14.96
N TRP A 679 -15.69 21.54 15.32
CA TRP A 679 -15.75 20.47 14.31
C TRP A 679 -17.09 20.43 13.55
N ARG A 680 -18.16 21.01 14.11
CA ARG A 680 -19.52 21.00 13.52
C ARG A 680 -19.55 21.75 12.18
N ASP A 681 -18.66 22.72 12.01
CA ASP A 681 -18.51 23.51 10.78
C ASP A 681 -17.84 22.71 9.62
N TYR A 682 -17.30 21.51 9.87
CA TYR A 682 -16.47 20.76 8.89
C TYR A 682 -16.82 19.26 8.72
N TYR A 683 -17.71 18.67 9.53
CA TYR A 683 -18.00 17.23 9.51
C TYR A 683 -19.50 16.92 9.66
N ASP A 684 -20.06 16.27 8.64
CA ASP A 684 -21.47 15.83 8.53
C ASP A 684 -21.93 14.94 9.70
N SER A 685 -21.01 14.25 10.39
CA SER A 685 -21.31 13.44 11.58
C SER A 685 -20.13 13.41 12.57
N ILE A 686 -20.46 13.50 13.85
CA ILE A 686 -19.50 13.48 14.97
C ILE A 686 -20.07 12.54 16.05
N ASP A 687 -19.65 11.27 16.02
CA ASP A 687 -20.14 10.27 16.97
C ASP A 687 -19.28 10.30 18.26
N VAL A 688 -19.88 10.45 19.45
CA VAL A 688 -19.17 10.19 20.72
C VAL A 688 -19.20 8.69 20.98
N THR A 689 -18.10 8.00 20.63
CA THR A 689 -18.04 6.53 20.56
C THR A 689 -17.61 5.81 21.85
N GLY A 690 -17.19 6.55 22.89
CA GLY A 690 -16.89 5.96 24.19
C GLY A 690 -15.87 6.73 25.03
N VAL A 691 -15.41 6.08 26.09
CA VAL A 691 -14.30 6.53 26.96
C VAL A 691 -13.11 5.58 26.78
N SER A 692 -11.90 6.13 26.83
CA SER A 692 -10.62 5.40 26.83
C SER A 692 -9.68 6.05 27.85
N GLU A 693 -8.52 5.44 28.05
CA GLU A 693 -7.40 6.02 28.79
C GLU A 693 -6.24 6.33 27.82
N LEU A 694 -5.41 7.34 28.14
CA LEU A 694 -4.25 7.74 27.35
C LEU A 694 -3.23 8.50 28.22
N LYS A 695 -2.05 7.91 28.49
CA LYS A 695 -1.06 8.47 29.43
C LYS A 695 -1.70 8.83 30.78
N ASP A 696 -2.36 7.85 31.39
CA ASP A 696 -3.01 7.93 32.71
C ASP A 696 -4.13 8.99 32.82
N LYS A 697 -4.53 9.60 31.69
CA LYS A 697 -5.70 10.49 31.57
C LYS A 697 -6.91 9.75 31.00
N LYS A 698 -8.08 10.00 31.58
CA LYS A 698 -9.38 9.69 30.98
C LYS A 698 -9.57 10.53 29.71
N VAL A 699 -10.03 9.91 28.62
CA VAL A 699 -10.30 10.61 27.35
C VAL A 699 -11.63 10.16 26.73
N TYR A 700 -12.36 11.11 26.13
CA TYR A 700 -13.53 10.83 25.30
C TYR A 700 -13.08 10.51 23.86
N VAL A 701 -13.68 9.50 23.23
CA VAL A 701 -13.29 9.01 21.90
C VAL A 701 -14.35 9.40 20.87
N LEU A 702 -14.01 10.30 19.96
CA LEU A 702 -14.93 10.83 18.94
C LEU A 702 -14.57 10.29 17.56
N LYS A 703 -15.59 9.96 16.75
CA LYS A 703 -15.44 9.53 15.36
C LYS A 703 -16.12 10.54 14.43
N LEU A 704 -15.30 11.26 13.67
CA LEU A 704 -15.70 12.34 12.78
C LEU A 704 -15.72 11.82 11.34
N LYS A 705 -16.80 12.09 10.60
CA LYS A 705 -16.95 11.75 9.18
C LYS A 705 -17.69 12.89 8.47
N GLY A 706 -17.24 13.26 7.28
CA GLY A 706 -18.00 14.14 6.41
C GLY A 706 -17.30 14.36 5.07
N GLY A 707 -18.09 14.61 4.03
CA GLY A 707 -17.60 14.77 2.65
C GLY A 707 -16.92 13.52 2.08
N LYS A 708 -15.94 13.73 1.21
CA LYS A 708 -15.17 12.72 0.46
C LYS A 708 -13.86 12.33 1.16
N THR A 709 -13.55 12.92 2.32
CA THR A 709 -12.34 12.63 3.10
C THR A 709 -12.47 11.40 4.01
N PRO A 710 -11.37 10.68 4.36
CA PRO A 710 -11.44 9.53 5.26
C PRO A 710 -11.76 9.92 6.70
N SER A 711 -12.59 9.12 7.39
CA SER A 711 -12.99 9.36 8.78
C SER A 711 -11.81 9.53 9.75
N VAL A 712 -11.97 10.44 10.69
CA VAL A 712 -10.98 10.77 11.73
C VAL A 712 -11.46 10.23 13.09
N THR A 713 -10.52 9.78 13.92
CA THR A 713 -10.78 9.45 15.33
C THR A 713 -9.97 10.36 16.24
N LEU A 714 -10.65 11.07 17.14
CA LEU A 714 -10.04 11.96 18.12
C LEU A 714 -10.12 11.36 19.53
N TYR A 715 -9.10 11.61 20.35
CA TYR A 715 -9.08 11.33 21.78
C TYR A 715 -8.97 12.66 22.50
N ILE A 716 -9.99 12.98 23.28
CA ILE A 716 -10.23 14.30 23.88
C ILE A 716 -10.03 14.21 25.38
N ASP A 717 -9.18 15.07 25.95
CA ASP A 717 -8.95 15.17 27.39
C ASP A 717 -10.27 15.35 28.15
N ALA A 718 -10.57 14.46 29.09
CA ALA A 718 -11.83 14.51 29.82
C ALA A 718 -11.93 15.69 30.80
N ASP A 719 -10.80 16.30 31.17
CA ASP A 719 -10.72 17.37 32.15
C ASP A 719 -10.59 18.77 31.51
N THR A 720 -10.05 18.86 30.28
CA THR A 720 -9.80 20.14 29.58
C THR A 720 -10.43 20.26 28.20
N GLY A 721 -10.95 19.17 27.64
CA GLY A 721 -11.48 19.12 26.28
C GLY A 721 -10.41 19.19 25.18
N ASP A 722 -9.12 19.17 25.49
CA ASP A 722 -8.04 19.30 24.50
C ASP A 722 -7.84 18.02 23.66
N VAL A 723 -7.38 18.14 22.41
CA VAL A 723 -7.21 16.99 21.50
C VAL A 723 -5.88 16.30 21.73
N LEU A 724 -5.78 15.43 22.73
CA LEU A 724 -4.51 14.75 23.04
C LEU A 724 -3.99 13.88 21.86
N LYS A 725 -4.89 13.35 21.01
CA LYS A 725 -4.51 12.46 19.90
C LYS A 725 -5.52 12.43 18.75
N ARG A 726 -5.01 12.42 17.51
CA ARG A 726 -5.74 12.21 16.24
C ARG A 726 -5.23 10.94 15.55
N LYS A 727 -6.12 10.03 15.16
CA LYS A 727 -5.83 8.92 14.22
C LYS A 727 -6.63 9.16 12.94
N SER A 728 -5.98 9.04 11.79
CA SER A 728 -6.66 9.20 10.48
C SER A 728 -5.98 8.37 9.39
N ARG A 729 -6.59 8.37 8.20
CA ARG A 729 -5.91 8.04 6.94
C ARG A 729 -5.89 9.32 6.12
N ILE A 730 -4.72 9.80 5.70
CA ILE A 730 -4.62 10.91 4.74
C ILE A 730 -4.54 10.35 3.32
N LEU A 731 -5.14 11.08 2.39
CA LEU A 731 -5.03 10.90 0.95
C LEU A 731 -3.72 11.54 0.48
N VAL A 732 -2.92 10.82 -0.29
CA VAL A 732 -1.67 11.29 -0.90
C VAL A 732 -1.70 10.94 -2.40
N PRO A 733 -1.59 11.92 -3.32
CA PRO A 733 -1.52 11.65 -4.75
C PRO A 733 -0.44 10.63 -5.11
N GLY A 734 -0.70 9.73 -6.06
CA GLY A 734 0.21 8.65 -6.47
C GLY A 734 0.51 7.56 -5.43
N VAL A 735 0.02 7.70 -4.18
CA VAL A 735 0.35 6.81 -3.03
C VAL A 735 -0.90 6.24 -2.35
N GLY A 736 -2.06 6.91 -2.45
CA GLY A 736 -3.32 6.46 -1.87
C GLY A 736 -3.50 6.83 -0.40
N LYS A 737 -3.95 5.88 0.43
CA LYS A 737 -4.40 6.13 1.82
C LYS A 737 -3.32 5.80 2.86
N LEU A 738 -2.57 6.80 3.31
CA LEU A 738 -1.53 6.66 4.34
C LEU A 738 -2.11 6.77 5.77
N ARG A 739 -1.89 5.76 6.62
CA ARG A 739 -2.26 5.84 8.05
C ARG A 739 -1.36 6.82 8.80
N VAL A 740 -1.95 7.74 9.56
CA VAL A 740 -1.24 8.74 10.37
C VAL A 740 -1.78 8.71 11.80
N THR A 741 -0.89 8.85 12.78
CA THR A 741 -1.24 9.21 14.17
C THR A 741 -0.55 10.50 14.53
N VAL A 742 -1.29 11.47 15.05
CA VAL A 742 -0.78 12.72 15.61
C VAL A 742 -1.09 12.73 17.11
N ASN A 743 -0.13 13.11 17.93
CA ASN A 743 -0.36 13.46 19.34
C ASN A 743 -0.07 14.95 19.51
N TYR A 744 -0.83 15.62 20.36
CA TYR A 744 -0.72 17.06 20.60
C TYR A 744 -0.45 17.31 22.08
N GLU A 745 0.54 18.15 22.36
CA GLU A 745 1.15 18.35 23.67
C GLU A 745 1.45 19.85 23.85
N ASP A 746 1.75 20.27 25.09
CA ASP A 746 2.04 21.69 25.41
C ASP A 746 0.89 22.64 24.99
N TYR A 747 -0.31 22.40 25.52
CA TYR A 747 -1.48 23.25 25.26
C TYR A 747 -1.39 24.58 26.00
N ARG A 748 -1.45 25.69 25.24
CA ARG A 748 -1.36 27.06 25.75
C ARG A 748 -2.55 27.91 25.29
N ASP A 749 -3.05 28.76 26.16
CA ASP A 749 -4.06 29.77 25.85
C ASP A 749 -3.39 31.02 25.29
N VAL A 750 -3.67 31.35 24.01
CA VAL A 750 -3.00 32.43 23.28
C VAL A 750 -4.04 33.24 22.50
N TYR A 751 -4.17 34.53 22.83
CA TYR A 751 -5.20 35.45 22.29
C TYR A 751 -6.66 34.95 22.44
N GLY A 752 -6.92 34.01 23.35
CA GLY A 752 -8.23 33.39 23.55
C GLY A 752 -8.45 32.08 22.78
N LEU A 753 -7.50 31.65 21.96
CA LEU A 753 -7.45 30.30 21.39
C LEU A 753 -6.53 29.41 22.24
N ARG A 754 -7.04 28.26 22.66
CA ARG A 754 -6.25 27.24 23.36
C ARG A 754 -5.71 26.22 22.36
N MET A 755 -4.40 26.27 22.10
CA MET A 755 -3.73 25.61 20.97
C MET A 755 -2.51 24.78 21.45
N PRO A 756 -2.18 23.67 20.79
CA PRO A 756 -0.99 22.88 21.12
C PRO A 756 0.27 23.51 20.53
N PHE A 757 1.29 23.71 21.36
CA PHE A 757 2.60 24.20 20.93
C PHE A 757 3.53 23.06 20.49
N LYS A 758 3.21 21.80 20.81
CA LYS A 758 3.94 20.62 20.35
C LYS A 758 3.03 19.65 19.62
N VAL A 759 3.40 19.28 18.40
CA VAL A 759 2.62 18.39 17.52
C VAL A 759 3.53 17.28 16.99
N THR A 760 3.28 16.04 17.43
CA THR A 760 4.08 14.87 17.08
C THR A 760 3.28 13.98 16.12
N SER A 761 3.59 14.06 14.82
CA SER A 761 3.00 13.23 13.76
C SER A 761 3.85 11.98 13.50
N ARG A 762 3.21 10.83 13.26
CA ARG A 762 3.87 9.55 12.99
C ARG A 762 3.17 8.77 11.88
N ASN A 763 3.93 8.29 10.90
CA ASN A 763 3.47 7.45 9.79
C ASN A 763 4.58 6.52 9.24
N LYS A 764 4.23 5.52 8.43
CA LYS A 764 5.18 4.51 7.91
C LYS A 764 6.17 4.98 6.83
N MET A 765 6.02 6.19 6.31
CA MET A 765 6.82 6.71 5.19
C MET A 765 7.95 7.63 5.68
N ASN A 766 7.62 8.55 6.59
CA ASN A 766 8.54 9.58 7.11
C ASN A 766 8.96 9.33 8.57
N GLY A 767 8.51 8.23 9.19
CA GLY A 767 8.72 7.95 10.61
C GLY A 767 7.98 8.93 11.51
N THR A 768 8.70 9.64 12.37
CA THR A 768 8.17 10.63 13.33
C THR A 768 8.63 12.04 12.96
N THR A 769 7.66 12.94 12.76
CA THR A 769 7.88 14.39 12.59
C THR A 769 7.34 15.12 13.81
N ILE A 770 8.18 15.95 14.43
CA ILE A 770 7.84 16.79 15.56
C ILE A 770 7.82 18.25 15.08
N ILE A 771 6.76 18.98 15.39
CA ILE A 771 6.68 20.45 15.27
C ILE A 771 6.59 21.02 16.68
N GLU A 772 7.45 21.99 16.98
CA GLU A 772 7.49 22.72 18.25
C GLU A 772 7.44 24.22 17.94
N PHE A 773 6.30 24.84 18.22
CA PHE A 773 6.09 26.27 18.06
C PHE A 773 6.79 27.04 19.19
N GLU A 774 7.50 28.11 18.82
CA GLU A 774 8.29 28.93 19.74
C GLU A 774 7.58 30.25 20.03
N THR A 775 6.88 30.79 19.02
CA THR A 775 6.14 32.06 19.13
C THR A 775 4.81 31.98 18.39
N ALA A 776 3.85 32.78 18.86
CA ALA A 776 2.56 32.97 18.23
C ALA A 776 2.21 34.47 18.23
N GLN A 777 1.53 34.91 17.17
CA GLN A 777 1.14 36.29 16.88
C GLN A 777 -0.30 36.30 16.38
N ALA A 778 -1.04 37.37 16.67
CA ALA A 778 -2.40 37.59 16.20
C ALA A 778 -2.67 39.08 15.90
N ASN A 779 -3.85 39.39 15.38
CA ASN A 779 -4.24 40.70 14.84
C ASN A 779 -3.37 41.14 13.65
N LEU A 780 -2.74 40.19 12.97
CA LEU A 780 -2.05 40.43 11.71
C LEU A 780 -3.10 40.70 10.62
N LYS A 781 -2.73 41.50 9.61
CA LYS A 781 -3.54 41.71 8.42
C LYS A 781 -2.84 41.05 7.24
N PHE A 782 -3.39 39.94 6.77
CA PHE A 782 -2.94 39.32 5.54
C PHE A 782 -3.73 39.89 4.37
N LYS A 783 -3.06 40.12 3.23
CA LYS A 783 -3.79 40.35 1.98
C LYS A 783 -4.31 39.01 1.44
N PRO A 784 -5.45 38.95 0.73
CA PRO A 784 -6.03 37.69 0.24
C PRO A 784 -5.06 36.83 -0.58
N GLU A 785 -4.22 37.45 -1.42
CA GLU A 785 -3.24 36.75 -2.26
C GLU A 785 -2.14 36.02 -1.47
N PHE A 786 -1.94 36.33 -0.18
CA PHE A 786 -0.96 35.65 0.66
C PHE A 786 -1.27 34.15 0.84
N PHE A 787 -2.55 33.79 0.79
CA PHE A 787 -3.08 32.42 0.93
C PHE A 787 -3.25 31.69 -0.40
N ILE A 788 -2.79 32.28 -1.51
CA ILE A 788 -2.82 31.68 -2.84
C ILE A 788 -1.38 31.37 -3.26
N LEU A 789 -1.07 30.10 -3.50
CA LEU A 789 0.14 29.72 -4.23
C LEU A 789 -0.20 29.74 -5.73
N ASN A 790 0.57 30.50 -6.49
CA ASN A 790 0.45 30.53 -7.94
C ASN A 790 1.38 29.49 -8.57
N LYS A 791 0.97 28.91 -9.70
CA LYS A 791 1.87 28.12 -10.54
C LYS A 791 3.09 28.99 -10.93
N PRO A 792 4.33 28.48 -10.84
CA PRO A 792 5.49 29.14 -11.44
C PRO A 792 5.24 29.48 -12.91
N LYS A 793 5.83 30.58 -13.37
CA LYS A 793 5.92 30.90 -14.80
C LYS A 793 6.97 30.03 -15.47
#